data_AF-A0A7Y5QFI5-F1
#
_entry.id   AF-A0A7Y5QFI5-F1
#
_cell.length_a   1.000
_cell.length_b   1.000
_cell.length_c   1.000
_cell.angle_alpha   90.00
_cell.angle_beta   90.00
_cell.angle_gamma   90.00
#
_symmetry.space_group_name_H-M   'P 1'
#
loop_
_entity.id
_entity.type
_entity.pdbx_description
1 polymer ?
#
loop_
_entity_poly.entity_id
_entity_poly.type
_entity_poly.pdbx_seq_one_letter_code
_entity_poly.pdbx_strand_id
1 'polypeptide(L)'
;MGVWILRAHGAAWMMLTALLLISISAFGAAAQTPELYYYALGEPVSLALSARYVAIGGAVAPDGGQALALTAAFTALESDALPLQPGIHAGMNFTLLPLAGGTSERERAALVDAMRAAALPVEWVNPVFERAGSLLVLTDEFLATFPAGTPRTGIDALNTANGVEIARQIDGGAAGDVYLLRVTAGTGVDALTMANRYHTGGVALHAEPNWAILTQPPTVDAFEAMPTETVGAAAAPGAQFVVEPQYTPNDTYYANGWHMNNYQQFVQYQSSMVYDADIDAKEAWDTQRGSASVIIAILDDGVQTSHPDLDDKIVFPYDAIGGDTDPQPYDDAITRDWDALGTHLAGLAAAESDNSQGITGVCHACKIMPIRIHYSYFDGADRLLFTTIEAIVAGINWAEDNGAAVLNNSWIDPNPSTTVADALRSASVNGRGGLGSVLVFAAGNSYQFLVSWPGKLASVLPGAITVGASTWCDTVKVDSVNTPESDDCTTDHGWGNNWGTEIGLSAPGHFLPSTDLTGTDGYVNGDYTGNIGGTSVVAPIVAGAAGLVLSQNPGFTNDQVRDRLLTSTDPLHTDGYDTASGWGRLNVQKAVTNTITNAGTPNDHLDSAVSITTLPYSTSQTVVGAFTDRTDPALACLTSSQLVSNTVWFKFTPAYTMTVNAFTFGYNTVMGVYDPAMTSVACNNDVAPGVTWSQFNFTAVAGTTYSFLIGDLTPASNPDGSSPPAQLVFSLSTTTPPPTGSLNGSVLLEGRPAPPDPVWSVPLHVVVKPTSGGAAAFDGTITTGLSGEFIVSNLAVGEYDIWAKGAHTLSNRVTAAISGETPVSVGTLKEGDANDDNTVGIGDFSILAAAFGSTEGGANYDARADFNADGAVNIADFSLLAANFGQSGVAQP
;
A
#
# COMPACT_ATOMS: atom_id res chain seq x y z
N MET A 1 35.97 -43.34 12.06
CA MET A 1 37.11 -42.40 12.04
C MET A 1 37.08 -41.68 10.72
N GLY A 2 36.70 -40.41 10.72
CA GLY A 2 36.57 -39.58 9.52
C GLY A 2 35.41 -38.60 9.63
N VAL A 3 35.78 -37.31 9.69
CA VAL A 3 34.93 -36.13 9.43
C VAL A 3 33.86 -35.82 10.48
N TRP A 4 34.29 -35.27 11.62
CA TRP A 4 33.54 -34.30 12.42
C TRP A 4 34.55 -33.26 12.94
N ILE A 5 34.14 -32.00 13.10
CA ILE A 5 34.91 -30.80 13.47
C ILE A 5 35.36 -29.95 12.25
N LEU A 6 34.39 -29.27 11.64
CA LEU A 6 34.58 -28.01 10.89
C LEU A 6 33.23 -27.26 10.83
N ARG A 7 32.70 -26.88 11.99
CA ARG A 7 31.63 -25.89 12.16
C ARG A 7 31.84 -25.15 13.48
N ALA A 8 32.90 -24.35 13.57
CA ALA A 8 33.09 -23.44 14.70
C ALA A 8 34.04 -22.25 14.43
N HIS A 9 34.59 -22.07 13.22
CA HIS A 9 35.66 -21.07 12.99
C HIS A 9 35.34 -20.04 11.89
N GLY A 10 34.06 -19.88 11.51
CA GLY A 10 33.63 -18.83 10.56
C GLY A 10 33.19 -17.52 11.22
N ALA A 11 32.70 -17.56 12.46
CA ALA A 11 32.14 -16.37 13.13
C ALA A 11 33.20 -15.52 13.86
N ALA A 12 34.29 -16.12 14.32
CA ALA A 12 35.33 -15.40 15.07
C ALA A 12 36.23 -14.51 14.18
N TRP A 13 36.32 -14.78 12.87
CA TRP A 13 37.14 -14.00 11.94
C TRP A 13 36.41 -12.81 11.31
N MET A 14 35.07 -12.80 11.30
CA MET A 14 34.26 -11.61 10.94
C MET A 14 34.06 -10.66 12.13
N MET A 15 34.07 -11.18 13.38
CA MET A 15 34.05 -10.31 14.56
C MET A 15 35.40 -9.63 14.84
N LEU A 16 36.54 -10.26 14.50
CA LEU A 16 37.85 -9.61 14.66
C LEU A 16 38.19 -8.59 13.57
N THR A 17 37.59 -8.66 12.37
CA THR A 17 37.76 -7.63 11.34
C THR A 17 36.85 -6.42 11.54
N ALA A 18 35.68 -6.57 12.17
CA ALA A 18 34.85 -5.44 12.59
C ALA A 18 35.51 -4.60 13.71
N LEU A 19 36.32 -5.23 14.57
CA LEU A 19 37.09 -4.55 15.62
C LEU A 19 38.37 -3.86 15.13
N LEU A 20 38.79 -4.08 13.88
CA LEU A 20 40.05 -3.54 13.33
C LEU A 20 39.87 -2.49 12.22
N LEU A 21 38.63 -2.15 11.85
CA LEU A 21 38.31 -1.24 10.74
C LEU A 21 37.66 0.09 11.15
N ILE A 22 37.49 0.38 12.44
CA ILE A 22 37.36 1.78 12.88
C ILE A 22 38.78 2.35 12.86
N SER A 23 39.26 2.78 11.69
CA SER A 23 40.39 3.68 11.61
C SER A 23 40.01 4.95 12.37
N ILE A 24 40.49 5.08 13.61
CA ILE A 24 40.37 6.31 14.41
C ILE A 24 41.27 7.35 13.74
N SER A 25 40.78 7.96 12.66
CA SER A 25 41.41 9.12 12.04
C SER A 25 40.76 10.36 12.64
N ALA A 26 41.50 11.07 13.47
CA ALA A 26 41.15 12.45 13.83
C ALA A 26 41.13 13.28 12.54
N PHE A 27 40.00 13.91 12.23
CA PHE A 27 39.91 14.81 11.08
C PHE A 27 40.78 16.05 11.36
N GLY A 28 41.79 16.28 10.52
CA GLY A 28 42.72 17.41 10.69
C GLY A 28 42.02 18.77 10.63
N ALA A 29 42.47 19.71 11.45
CA ALA A 29 41.99 21.09 11.46
C ALA A 29 42.52 21.86 10.22
N ALA A 30 41.78 21.81 9.13
CA ALA A 30 41.97 22.72 7.99
C ALA A 30 40.85 23.75 7.98
N ALA A 31 41.19 25.03 7.78
CA ALA A 31 40.23 26.11 7.61
C ALA A 31 39.37 25.85 6.35
N GLN A 32 38.10 25.48 6.54
CA GLN A 32 37.18 25.17 5.46
C GLN A 32 36.34 26.39 5.09
N THR A 33 36.14 26.58 3.79
CA THR A 33 34.97 27.30 3.26
C THR A 33 33.70 26.70 3.87
N PRO A 34 32.72 27.50 4.31
CA PRO A 34 31.52 26.96 4.95
C PRO A 34 30.85 25.95 4.04
N GLU A 35 30.64 24.74 4.54
CA GLU A 35 29.84 23.73 3.84
C GLU A 35 28.40 24.22 3.84
N LEU A 36 27.94 24.76 2.72
CA LEU A 36 26.58 25.28 2.57
C LEU A 36 25.61 24.17 2.15
N TYR A 37 25.77 22.98 2.72
CA TYR A 37 24.89 21.84 2.51
C TYR A 37 24.98 20.87 3.69
N TYR A 38 23.90 20.13 3.93
CA TYR A 38 23.88 18.94 4.80
C TYR A 38 23.42 17.74 3.99
N TYR A 39 23.60 16.52 4.48
CA TYR A 39 23.04 15.33 3.85
C TYR A 39 21.71 14.98 4.48
N ALA A 40 20.72 14.64 3.64
CA ALA A 40 19.47 14.02 4.07
C ALA A 40 18.96 13.08 2.98
N LEU A 41 18.40 11.94 3.38
CA LEU A 41 17.93 10.86 2.50
C LEU A 41 19.01 10.40 1.49
N GLY A 42 20.29 10.48 1.89
CA GLY A 42 21.44 10.14 1.06
C GLY A 42 21.89 11.21 0.06
N GLU A 43 21.20 12.35 -0.02
CA GLU A 43 21.49 13.41 -0.99
C GLU A 43 21.93 14.70 -0.30
N PRO A 44 22.80 15.51 -0.94
CA PRO A 44 23.19 16.81 -0.43
C PRO A 44 22.05 17.83 -0.59
N VAL A 45 21.69 18.50 0.50
CA VAL A 45 20.67 19.56 0.58
C VAL A 45 21.37 20.90 0.74
N SER A 46 21.27 21.77 -0.26
CA SER A 46 21.89 23.10 -0.24
C SER A 46 21.24 24.04 0.78
N LEU A 47 22.06 24.89 1.39
CA LEU A 47 21.73 25.90 2.38
C LEU A 47 22.18 27.28 1.89
N ALA A 48 21.51 28.34 2.34
CA ALA A 48 21.96 29.71 2.16
C ALA A 48 22.05 30.39 3.53
N LEU A 49 23.06 31.22 3.76
CA LEU A 49 23.14 32.00 5.00
C LEU A 49 21.97 32.98 5.09
N SER A 50 21.28 33.00 6.22
CA SER A 50 20.19 33.93 6.49
C SER A 50 20.66 35.37 6.28
N ALA A 51 19.79 36.18 5.69
CA ALA A 51 20.00 37.62 5.60
C ALA A 51 19.47 38.36 6.84
N ARG A 52 18.74 37.64 7.71
CA ARG A 52 17.93 38.20 8.79
C ARG A 52 18.59 38.02 10.16
N TYR A 53 19.21 36.88 10.43
CA TYR A 53 19.66 36.55 11.78
C TYR A 53 21.03 35.87 11.86
N VAL A 54 21.68 36.03 13.02
CA VAL A 54 22.74 35.15 13.54
C VAL A 54 22.30 34.63 14.91
N ALA A 55 22.67 33.40 15.26
CA ALA A 55 22.25 32.78 16.51
C ALA A 55 23.37 32.74 17.55
N ILE A 56 23.02 32.96 18.81
CA ILE A 56 23.91 32.77 19.96
C ILE A 56 23.28 31.81 20.97
N GLY A 57 24.10 30.98 21.60
CA GLY A 57 23.68 30.08 22.67
C GLY A 57 23.54 30.79 24.00
N GLY A 58 22.47 30.48 24.73
CA GLY A 58 22.05 31.09 25.98
C GLY A 58 20.99 32.19 25.82
N ALA A 59 20.29 32.48 26.91
CA ALA A 59 19.36 33.59 27.01
C ALA A 59 20.11 34.89 27.29
N VAL A 60 19.90 35.90 26.45
CA VAL A 60 20.25 37.29 26.77
C VAL A 60 19.31 37.81 27.85
N ALA A 61 19.83 38.48 28.88
CA ALA A 61 19.02 39.00 29.98
C ALA A 61 17.84 39.87 29.46
N PRO A 62 16.63 39.78 30.06
CA PRO A 62 15.42 40.50 29.61
C PRO A 62 15.54 42.03 29.60
N ASP A 63 16.56 42.58 30.26
CA ASP A 63 16.84 44.02 30.27
C ASP A 63 17.49 44.52 28.97
N GLY A 64 17.81 43.62 28.03
CA GLY A 64 18.40 43.92 26.73
C GLY A 64 19.86 44.40 26.80
N GLY A 65 20.46 44.52 27.99
CA GLY A 65 21.76 45.18 28.17
C GLY A 65 22.94 44.44 27.50
N GLN A 66 22.89 43.11 27.50
CA GLN A 66 23.88 42.27 26.80
C GLN A 66 23.68 42.27 25.27
N ALA A 67 22.45 42.27 24.77
CA ALA A 67 22.16 42.42 23.34
C ALA A 67 22.61 43.80 22.83
N LEU A 68 22.31 44.87 23.56
CA LEU A 68 22.76 46.24 23.27
C LEU A 68 24.29 46.38 23.27
N ALA A 69 24.99 45.67 24.17
CA ALA A 69 26.46 45.65 24.18
C ALA A 69 27.04 44.90 22.97
N LEU A 70 26.38 43.83 22.53
CA LEU A 70 26.75 43.05 21.33
C LEU A 70 26.50 43.85 20.05
N THR A 71 25.33 44.48 19.90
CA THR A 71 24.99 45.30 18.72
C THR A 71 25.88 46.54 18.62
N ALA A 72 26.32 47.11 19.74
CA ALA A 72 27.31 48.19 19.74
C ALA A 72 28.73 47.73 19.34
N ALA A 73 29.08 46.47 19.57
CA ALA A 73 30.40 45.92 19.25
C ALA A 73 30.54 45.47 17.78
N PHE A 74 29.43 45.15 17.12
CA PHE A 74 29.41 44.66 15.75
C PHE A 74 28.42 45.44 14.88
N THR A 75 28.93 46.30 13.99
CA THR A 75 28.12 47.18 13.13
C THR A 75 27.26 46.44 12.08
N ALA A 76 27.47 45.13 11.93
CA ALA A 76 26.67 44.27 11.06
C ALA A 76 25.41 43.70 11.77
N LEU A 77 25.25 43.96 13.07
CA LEU A 77 24.03 43.70 13.82
C LEU A 77 23.14 44.95 13.83
N GLU A 78 21.83 44.75 13.85
CA GLU A 78 20.87 45.84 13.95
C GLU A 78 20.80 46.37 15.39
N SER A 79 20.95 47.68 15.58
CA SER A 79 21.07 48.29 16.92
C SER A 79 19.76 48.39 17.70
N ASP A 80 18.63 48.37 17.00
CA ASP A 80 17.31 48.77 17.54
C ASP A 80 16.28 47.62 17.53
N ALA A 81 16.69 46.41 17.14
CA ALA A 81 15.81 45.25 17.03
C ALA A 81 15.94 44.32 18.24
N LEU A 82 14.79 43.90 18.79
CA LEU A 82 14.77 43.01 19.95
C LEU A 82 15.29 41.61 19.55
N PRO A 83 16.18 41.01 20.35
CA PRO A 83 16.56 39.61 20.15
C PRO A 83 15.36 38.69 20.25
N LEU A 84 15.26 37.69 19.36
CA LEU A 84 14.24 36.65 19.48
C LEU A 84 14.72 35.56 20.42
N GLN A 85 13.87 35.16 21.36
CA GLN A 85 14.11 34.05 22.26
C GLN A 85 12.97 33.04 22.10
N PRO A 86 13.02 32.19 21.06
CA PRO A 86 11.95 31.23 20.78
C PRO A 86 11.58 30.36 21.99
N GLY A 87 12.51 30.11 22.91
CA GLY A 87 12.23 29.43 24.17
C GLY A 87 12.84 28.04 24.27
N ILE A 88 12.81 27.50 25.49
CA ILE A 88 13.73 26.49 26.04
C ILE A 88 13.19 25.07 25.78
N HIS A 89 13.54 24.47 24.64
CA HIS A 89 13.29 23.03 24.41
C HIS A 89 14.50 22.21 24.85
N ALA A 90 14.35 21.28 25.79
CA ALA A 90 15.32 20.20 26.08
C ALA A 90 16.82 20.60 26.20
N GLY A 91 17.12 21.83 26.61
CA GLY A 91 18.50 22.34 26.70
C GLY A 91 18.97 23.22 25.53
N MET A 92 18.17 23.37 24.47
CA MET A 92 18.34 24.39 23.43
C MET A 92 17.80 25.74 23.92
N ASN A 93 18.70 26.52 24.52
CA ASN A 93 18.46 27.92 24.84
C ASN A 93 19.28 28.76 23.88
N PHE A 94 18.64 29.52 23.00
CA PHE A 94 19.35 30.37 22.05
C PHE A 94 18.60 31.67 21.79
N THR A 95 19.36 32.66 21.33
CA THR A 95 18.87 33.97 20.98
C THR A 95 19.21 34.28 19.53
N LEU A 96 18.25 34.74 18.74
CA LEU A 96 18.49 35.25 17.38
C LEU A 96 18.75 36.75 17.44
N LEU A 97 19.91 37.15 16.92
CA LEU A 97 20.32 38.54 16.81
C LEU A 97 20.05 39.04 15.38
N PRO A 98 19.26 40.10 15.21
CA PRO A 98 18.94 40.65 13.89
C PRO A 98 20.16 41.24 13.18
N LEU A 99 20.28 40.96 11.90
CA LEU A 99 21.35 41.47 11.03
C LEU A 99 20.96 42.80 10.41
N ALA A 100 21.93 43.71 10.30
CA ALA A 100 21.73 44.97 9.61
C ALA A 100 21.40 44.74 8.12
N GLY A 101 20.40 45.47 7.62
CA GLY A 101 19.98 45.41 6.22
C GLY A 101 21.12 45.74 5.24
N GLY A 102 21.22 44.98 4.15
CA GLY A 102 22.22 45.18 3.10
C GLY A 102 23.58 44.51 3.34
N THR A 103 23.72 43.71 4.40
CA THR A 103 24.92 42.89 4.64
C THR A 103 25.07 41.79 3.58
N SER A 104 26.22 41.75 2.93
CA SER A 104 26.56 40.68 1.97
C SER A 104 26.80 39.35 2.69
N GLU A 105 26.62 38.23 1.97
CA GLU A 105 26.87 36.89 2.51
C GLU A 105 28.30 36.73 3.06
N ARG A 106 29.29 37.37 2.42
CA ARG A 106 30.68 37.42 2.89
C ARG A 106 30.83 38.16 4.22
N GLU A 107 30.11 39.28 4.39
CA GLU A 107 30.12 40.04 5.64
C GLU A 107 29.42 39.28 6.77
N ARG A 108 28.36 38.55 6.46
CA ARG A 108 27.65 37.68 7.41
C ARG A 108 28.53 36.53 7.90
N ALA A 109 29.23 35.84 7.00
CA ALA A 109 30.20 34.81 7.37
C ALA A 109 31.34 35.38 8.24
N ALA A 110 31.89 36.54 7.85
CA ALA A 110 32.94 37.21 8.61
C ALA A 110 32.47 37.70 9.99
N LEU A 111 31.20 38.06 10.13
CA LEU A 111 30.60 38.44 11.41
C LEU A 111 30.60 37.26 12.40
N VAL A 112 30.17 36.07 11.96
CA VAL A 112 30.18 34.86 12.81
C VAL A 112 31.58 34.57 13.31
N ASP A 113 32.59 34.61 12.43
CA ASP A 113 33.99 34.40 12.80
C ASP A 113 34.50 35.47 13.78
N ALA A 114 34.15 36.74 13.55
CA ALA A 114 34.53 37.84 14.41
C ALA A 114 33.91 37.72 15.81
N MET A 115 32.64 37.33 15.89
CA MET A 115 31.94 37.10 17.16
C MET A 115 32.52 35.91 17.92
N ARG A 116 32.83 34.79 17.25
CA ARG A 116 33.54 33.64 17.84
C ARG A 116 34.91 34.04 18.40
N ALA A 117 35.65 34.90 17.69
CA ALA A 117 36.96 35.39 18.11
C ALA A 117 36.91 36.39 19.28
N ALA A 118 35.78 37.04 19.52
CA ALA A 118 35.64 38.11 20.52
C ALA A 118 35.48 37.61 21.97
N ALA A 119 35.48 36.30 22.22
CA ALA A 119 35.34 35.69 23.55
C ALA A 119 34.13 36.23 24.33
N LEU A 120 32.99 36.32 23.62
CA LEU A 120 31.72 36.79 24.17
C LEU A 120 31.24 35.85 25.30
N PRO A 121 30.51 36.35 26.31
CA PRO A 121 29.96 35.54 27.40
C PRO A 121 28.69 34.80 26.97
N VAL A 122 28.78 34.06 25.85
CA VAL A 122 27.70 33.26 25.25
C VAL A 122 28.19 31.84 25.06
N GLU A 123 27.28 30.86 25.03
CA GLU A 123 27.65 29.44 24.97
C GLU A 123 28.27 29.07 23.62
N TRP A 124 27.68 29.58 22.54
CA TRP A 124 28.15 29.43 21.17
C TRP A 124 27.67 30.58 20.28
N VAL A 125 28.26 30.73 19.10
CA VAL A 125 27.81 31.65 18.05
C VAL A 125 27.77 30.87 16.74
N ASN A 126 26.61 30.76 16.12
CA ASN A 126 26.39 29.96 14.93
C ASN A 126 25.62 30.71 13.84
N PRO A 127 25.87 30.37 12.56
CA PRO A 127 25.05 30.88 11.47
C PRO A 127 23.60 30.38 11.57
N VAL A 128 22.67 31.21 11.09
CA VAL A 128 21.32 30.79 10.75
C VAL A 128 21.28 30.63 9.24
N PHE A 129 20.62 29.58 8.76
CA PHE A 129 20.42 29.35 7.34
C PHE A 129 18.96 29.62 6.96
N GLU A 130 18.74 29.97 5.70
CA GLU A 130 17.42 30.14 5.12
C GLU A 130 17.25 29.14 3.98
N ARG A 131 16.12 28.42 4.00
CA ARG A 131 15.75 27.51 2.92
C ARG A 131 14.24 27.38 2.84
N ALA A 132 13.70 27.58 1.63
CA ALA A 132 12.29 27.39 1.33
C ALA A 132 11.32 28.10 2.30
N GLY A 133 11.70 29.29 2.78
CA GLY A 133 10.90 30.08 3.74
C GLY A 133 11.11 29.73 5.21
N SER A 134 11.92 28.72 5.54
CA SER A 134 12.28 28.37 6.91
C SER A 134 13.63 28.94 7.31
N LEU A 135 13.75 29.34 8.58
CA LEU A 135 15.01 29.58 9.26
C LEU A 135 15.48 28.26 9.89
N LEU A 136 16.71 27.88 9.58
CA LEU A 136 17.39 26.70 10.11
C LEU A 136 18.51 27.17 11.03
N VAL A 137 18.27 27.09 12.34
CA VAL A 137 19.23 27.51 13.36
C VAL A 137 20.18 26.36 13.66
N LEU A 138 21.46 26.56 13.38
CA LEU A 138 22.49 25.57 13.67
C LEU A 138 22.82 25.60 15.17
N THR A 139 22.55 24.49 15.85
CA THR A 139 22.96 24.24 17.23
C THR A 139 24.40 23.71 17.28
N ASP A 140 24.92 23.40 18.46
CA ASP A 140 26.14 22.62 18.63
C ASP A 140 25.91 21.10 18.56
N GLU A 141 24.71 20.68 18.14
CA GLU A 141 24.27 19.29 18.15
C GLU A 141 23.97 18.75 16.75
N PHE A 142 24.18 17.45 16.58
CA PHE A 142 23.85 16.72 15.37
C PHE A 142 23.39 15.30 15.72
N LEU A 143 22.55 14.75 14.86
CA LEU A 143 22.04 13.39 14.96
C LEU A 143 22.94 12.48 14.14
N ALA A 144 23.27 11.31 14.69
CA ALA A 144 24.01 10.28 13.97
C ALA A 144 23.44 8.89 14.24
N THR A 145 23.19 8.15 13.17
CA THR A 145 22.77 6.75 13.21
C THR A 145 23.96 5.86 12.91
N PHE A 146 24.29 4.95 13.82
CA PHE A 146 25.41 4.01 13.64
C PHE A 146 24.91 2.64 13.18
N PRO A 147 25.75 1.84 12.49
CA PRO A 147 25.38 0.48 12.12
C PRO A 147 24.94 -0.36 13.32
N ALA A 148 23.89 -1.16 13.15
CA ALA A 148 23.39 -2.04 14.20
C ALA A 148 24.51 -2.96 14.74
N GLY A 149 24.60 -3.06 16.07
CA GLY A 149 25.63 -3.84 16.76
C GLY A 149 26.98 -3.13 16.93
N THR A 150 27.10 -1.85 16.53
CA THR A 150 28.29 -1.05 16.84
C THR A 150 28.45 -0.94 18.36
N PRO A 151 29.58 -1.40 18.95
CA PRO A 151 29.76 -1.35 20.39
C PRO A 151 29.80 0.09 20.90
N ARG A 152 29.06 0.39 21.99
CA ARG A 152 29.04 1.71 22.62
C ARG A 152 30.44 2.25 22.92
N THR A 153 31.35 1.39 23.37
CA THR A 153 32.75 1.75 23.62
C THR A 153 33.50 2.25 22.38
N GLY A 154 33.13 1.78 21.19
CA GLY A 154 33.69 2.25 19.92
C GLY A 154 33.14 3.62 19.54
N ILE A 155 31.83 3.84 19.73
CA ILE A 155 31.18 5.14 19.53
C ILE A 155 31.78 6.18 20.49
N ASP A 156 31.91 5.85 21.78
CA ASP A 156 32.49 6.74 22.79
C ASP A 156 33.94 7.14 22.45
N ALA A 157 34.75 6.18 21.99
CA ALA A 157 36.15 6.43 21.63
C ALA A 157 36.29 7.33 20.39
N LEU A 158 35.47 7.09 19.37
CA LEU A 158 35.39 7.94 18.18
C LEU A 158 34.96 9.37 18.53
N ASN A 159 33.88 9.49 19.30
CA ASN A 159 33.32 10.78 19.68
C ASN A 159 34.36 11.57 20.47
N THR A 160 34.99 10.95 21.47
CA THR A 160 36.08 11.55 22.25
C THR A 160 37.24 12.02 21.36
N ALA A 161 37.64 11.21 20.37
CA ALA A 161 38.74 11.55 19.46
C ALA A 161 38.45 12.75 18.55
N ASN A 162 37.18 13.06 18.31
CA ASN A 162 36.72 14.18 17.48
C ASN A 162 36.21 15.37 18.31
N GLY A 163 36.34 15.33 19.64
CA GLY A 163 35.78 16.36 20.52
C GLY A 163 34.26 16.41 20.44
N VAL A 164 33.61 15.25 20.38
CA VAL A 164 32.17 15.07 20.39
C VAL A 164 31.79 14.31 21.65
N GLU A 165 30.68 14.68 22.27
CA GLU A 165 30.08 13.94 23.38
C GLU A 165 28.66 13.48 23.02
N ILE A 166 28.19 12.44 23.70
CA ILE A 166 26.82 11.95 23.53
C ILE A 166 25.93 12.74 24.48
N ALA A 167 25.07 13.60 23.94
CA ALA A 167 24.10 14.34 24.71
C ALA A 167 22.96 13.42 25.15
N ARG A 168 22.41 12.65 24.21
CA ARG A 168 21.30 11.72 24.46
C ARG A 168 21.33 10.55 23.47
N GLN A 169 20.81 9.40 23.89
CA GLN A 169 20.45 8.32 22.97
C GLN A 169 18.95 8.43 22.69
N ILE A 170 18.59 8.43 21.42
CA ILE A 170 17.23 8.48 20.91
C ILE A 170 16.97 7.10 20.30
N ASP A 171 15.81 6.50 20.61
CA ASP A 171 15.43 5.26 19.93
C ASP A 171 15.18 5.58 18.45
N GLY A 172 15.95 4.99 17.54
CA GLY A 172 15.79 5.19 16.10
C GLY A 172 14.87 4.16 15.45
N GLY A 173 14.22 3.31 16.25
CA GLY A 173 13.40 2.21 15.77
C GLY A 173 14.21 1.21 14.94
N ALA A 174 13.68 0.80 13.79
CA ALA A 174 14.31 -0.19 12.90
C ALA A 174 15.69 0.23 12.32
N ALA A 175 16.03 1.52 12.31
CA ALA A 175 17.29 2.03 11.76
C ALA A 175 18.51 1.81 12.68
N GLY A 176 18.27 1.38 13.92
CA GLY A 176 19.29 1.28 14.97
C GLY A 176 19.32 2.52 15.87
N ASP A 177 20.14 2.47 16.93
CA ASP A 177 20.26 3.58 17.89
C ASP A 177 20.67 4.89 17.19
N VAL A 178 19.82 5.91 17.31
CA VAL A 178 20.15 7.29 16.93
C VAL A 178 20.78 7.96 18.14
N TYR A 179 21.87 8.69 17.92
CA TYR A 179 22.50 9.45 18.99
C TYR A 179 22.42 10.93 18.68
N LEU A 180 21.92 11.69 19.66
CA LEU A 180 22.14 13.13 19.70
C LEU A 180 23.55 13.37 20.23
N LEU A 181 24.38 13.91 19.36
CA LEU A 181 25.79 14.18 19.58
C LEU A 181 26.02 15.67 19.67
N ARG A 182 26.86 16.11 20.61
CA ARG A 182 27.22 17.50 20.80
C ARG A 182 28.69 17.74 20.50
N VAL A 183 28.99 18.76 19.72
CA VAL A 183 30.35 19.20 19.44
C VAL A 183 30.87 20.01 20.62
N THR A 184 31.93 19.53 21.27
CA THR A 184 32.52 20.21 22.43
C THR A 184 33.26 21.48 22.03
N ALA A 185 33.32 22.45 22.95
CA ALA A 185 34.02 23.71 22.72
C ALA A 185 35.53 23.49 22.41
N GLY A 186 36.06 24.27 21.46
CA GLY A 186 37.50 24.27 21.12
C GLY A 186 37.93 23.33 20.00
N THR A 187 36.99 22.60 19.37
CA THR A 187 37.25 21.76 18.18
C THR A 187 37.59 22.57 16.92
N GLY A 188 37.14 23.83 16.86
CA GLY A 188 37.30 24.71 15.69
C GLY A 188 36.40 24.36 14.51
N VAL A 189 35.40 23.48 14.71
CA VAL A 189 34.39 23.09 13.71
C VAL A 189 33.01 23.10 14.33
N ASP A 190 31.98 23.41 13.54
CA ASP A 190 30.58 23.41 13.98
C ASP A 190 29.89 22.06 13.74
N ALA A 191 28.66 21.91 14.25
CA ALA A 191 27.87 20.69 14.14
C ALA A 191 27.52 20.32 12.69
N LEU A 192 27.36 21.31 11.80
CA LEU A 192 27.13 21.06 10.38
C LEU A 192 28.32 20.37 9.73
N THR A 193 29.50 20.96 9.93
CA THR A 193 30.76 20.38 9.44
C THR A 193 31.00 19.00 10.07
N MET A 194 30.70 18.84 11.35
CA MET A 194 30.91 17.56 12.05
C MET A 194 29.95 16.48 11.53
N ALA A 195 28.68 16.78 11.35
CA ALA A 195 27.69 15.86 10.78
C ALA A 195 28.11 15.39 9.40
N ASN A 196 28.50 16.31 8.52
CA ASN A 196 28.98 15.98 7.18
C ASN A 196 30.24 15.09 7.21
N ARG A 197 31.15 15.28 8.18
CA ARG A 197 32.32 14.40 8.37
C ARG A 197 31.92 13.00 8.83
N TYR A 198 30.95 12.88 9.74
CA TYR A 198 30.46 11.57 10.20
C TYR A 198 29.79 10.80 9.08
N HIS A 199 29.01 11.48 8.24
CA HIS A 199 28.35 10.91 7.07
C HIS A 199 29.35 10.53 5.96
N THR A 200 30.12 11.50 5.44
CA THR A 200 31.03 11.27 4.30
C THR A 200 32.26 10.42 4.67
N GLY A 201 32.63 10.40 5.95
CA GLY A 201 33.66 9.52 6.48
C GLY A 201 33.22 8.06 6.61
N GLY A 202 31.93 7.75 6.40
CA GLY A 202 31.37 6.40 6.50
C GLY A 202 31.36 5.84 7.92
N VAL A 203 31.41 6.73 8.93
CA VAL A 203 31.46 6.33 10.34
C VAL A 203 30.07 6.19 10.93
N ALA A 204 29.17 7.09 10.54
CA ALA A 204 27.73 6.93 10.72
C ALA A 204 27.12 6.46 9.39
N LEU A 205 26.03 5.68 9.46
CA LEU A 205 25.20 5.39 8.28
C LEU A 205 24.59 6.68 7.75
N HIS A 206 24.17 7.54 8.67
CA HIS A 206 23.62 8.85 8.41
C HIS A 206 24.03 9.81 9.53
N ALA A 207 24.29 11.07 9.19
CA ALA A 207 24.44 12.14 10.17
C ALA A 207 23.95 13.47 9.59
N GLU A 208 23.16 14.20 10.37
CA GLU A 208 22.60 15.50 10.01
C GLU A 208 22.56 16.44 11.22
N PRO A 209 22.60 17.77 11.02
CA PRO A 209 22.45 18.71 12.13
C PRO A 209 21.12 18.55 12.86
N ASN A 210 21.12 18.73 14.19
CA ASN A 210 19.88 18.85 14.96
C ASN A 210 19.34 20.28 14.79
N TRP A 211 18.58 20.49 13.73
CA TRP A 211 18.04 21.81 13.41
C TRP A 211 16.98 22.24 14.42
N ALA A 212 17.13 23.46 14.93
CA ALA A 212 15.99 24.23 15.42
C ALA A 212 15.39 24.98 14.22
N ILE A 213 14.12 24.72 13.94
CA ILE A 213 13.45 25.13 12.71
C ILE A 213 12.40 26.15 13.08
N LEU A 214 12.47 27.31 12.43
CA LEU A 214 11.37 28.28 12.43
C LEU A 214 10.83 28.37 11.01
N THR A 215 9.63 27.85 10.79
CA THR A 215 9.01 27.85 9.47
C THR A 215 7.81 28.79 9.46
N GLN A 216 7.55 29.44 8.33
CA GLN A 216 6.26 30.09 8.19
C GLN A 216 5.16 29.01 8.20
N PRO A 217 4.05 29.28 8.91
CA PRO A 217 2.89 28.41 8.87
C PRO A 217 2.41 28.28 7.41
N PRO A 218 1.82 27.14 7.02
CA PRO A 218 1.16 27.06 5.72
C PRO A 218 0.14 28.19 5.57
N THR A 219 0.04 28.73 4.37
CA THR A 219 -1.01 29.70 4.01
C THR A 219 -2.35 29.01 4.12
N VAL A 220 -3.08 29.20 5.22
CA VAL A 220 -4.39 29.89 5.30
C VAL A 220 -5.05 29.69 6.67
N ASP A 221 -5.86 30.67 7.07
CA ASP A 221 -7.19 30.49 7.68
C ASP A 221 -7.93 31.83 7.52
N ALA A 222 -8.58 32.06 6.37
CA ALA A 222 -9.36 33.28 6.15
C ALA A 222 -10.76 33.11 6.77
N PHE A 223 -10.93 33.73 7.93
CA PHE A 223 -12.11 33.72 8.80
C PHE A 223 -13.30 34.53 8.27
N GLU A 224 -14.00 34.04 7.25
CA GLU A 224 -15.40 34.43 7.06
C GLU A 224 -16.31 33.69 8.03
N ALA A 225 -17.40 34.34 8.45
CA ALA A 225 -18.39 33.71 9.33
C ALA A 225 -19.09 32.55 8.59
N MET A 226 -19.28 31.43 9.28
CA MET A 226 -20.10 30.32 8.78
C MET A 226 -21.47 30.83 8.27
N PRO A 227 -22.00 30.28 7.18
CA PRO A 227 -23.38 30.54 6.78
C PRO A 227 -24.32 30.13 7.93
N THR A 228 -25.08 31.10 8.45
CA THR A 228 -25.95 30.89 9.61
C THR A 228 -27.33 30.32 9.27
N GLU A 229 -27.68 30.24 7.98
CA GLU A 229 -28.95 29.69 7.49
C GLU A 229 -28.76 28.33 6.82
N THR A 230 -29.12 27.26 7.55
CA THR A 230 -29.26 25.91 7.01
C THR A 230 -30.70 25.63 6.62
N VAL A 231 -30.96 25.01 5.46
CA VAL A 231 -32.29 24.42 5.19
C VAL A 231 -32.51 23.22 6.12
N GLY A 232 -33.69 23.13 6.74
CA GLY A 232 -34.08 21.93 7.48
C GLY A 232 -34.06 20.72 6.55
N ALA A 233 -33.59 19.56 7.03
CA ALA A 233 -33.44 18.32 6.27
C ALA A 233 -34.76 17.90 5.61
N ALA A 234 -35.01 18.39 4.40
CA ALA A 234 -36.17 18.03 3.60
C ALA A 234 -35.76 16.86 2.69
N ALA A 235 -36.56 15.79 2.70
CA ALA A 235 -36.37 14.65 1.82
C ALA A 235 -36.24 15.13 0.36
N ALA A 236 -35.16 14.70 -0.30
CA ALA A 236 -34.84 15.05 -1.68
C ALA A 236 -36.07 14.87 -2.61
N PRO A 237 -36.36 15.81 -3.53
CA PRO A 237 -37.40 15.60 -4.52
C PRO A 237 -36.93 14.56 -5.54
N GLY A 238 -37.32 13.28 -5.36
CA GLY A 238 -37.30 12.29 -6.46
C GLY A 238 -36.72 10.89 -6.18
N ALA A 239 -36.12 10.62 -5.02
CA ALA A 239 -35.59 9.28 -4.72
C ALA A 239 -36.66 8.39 -4.05
N GLN A 240 -37.32 7.53 -4.82
CA GLN A 240 -38.10 6.41 -4.25
C GLN A 240 -37.16 5.24 -3.93
N PHE A 241 -36.54 5.27 -2.75
CA PHE A 241 -35.93 4.08 -2.14
C PHE A 241 -36.58 3.84 -0.78
N VAL A 242 -36.69 2.56 -0.40
CA VAL A 242 -37.19 2.14 0.92
C VAL A 242 -36.18 2.63 1.95
N VAL A 243 -36.53 3.67 2.72
CA VAL A 243 -35.66 4.27 3.74
C VAL A 243 -35.76 3.42 5.01
N GLU A 244 -34.77 2.57 5.24
CA GLU A 244 -34.45 2.13 6.61
C GLU A 244 -33.99 3.37 7.41
N PRO A 245 -34.29 3.48 8.71
CA PRO A 245 -33.87 4.63 9.50
C PRO A 245 -32.34 4.67 9.63
N GLN A 246 -31.70 5.58 8.89
CA GLN A 246 -30.26 5.86 9.00
C GLN A 246 -29.97 6.58 10.32
N TYR A 247 -28.87 6.20 10.97
CA TYR A 247 -28.34 6.87 12.14
C TYR A 247 -28.01 8.34 11.84
N THR A 248 -28.25 9.21 12.82
CA THR A 248 -27.97 10.63 12.73
C THR A 248 -27.48 11.09 14.10
N PRO A 249 -26.25 11.60 14.20
CA PRO A 249 -25.71 12.13 15.45
C PRO A 249 -26.56 13.29 15.97
N ASN A 250 -26.66 13.44 17.29
CA ASN A 250 -27.46 14.50 17.93
C ASN A 250 -26.67 15.79 18.22
N ASP A 251 -25.42 15.85 17.74
CA ASP A 251 -24.45 16.91 17.98
C ASP A 251 -24.85 18.22 17.28
N THR A 252 -24.61 19.36 17.95
CA THR A 252 -25.26 20.65 17.61
C THR A 252 -24.86 21.18 16.24
N TYR A 253 -23.62 20.92 15.81
CA TYR A 253 -23.04 21.37 14.55
C TYR A 253 -23.01 20.28 13.47
N TYR A 254 -23.60 19.09 13.70
CA TYR A 254 -23.62 18.01 12.71
C TYR A 254 -24.28 18.45 11.39
N ALA A 255 -25.36 19.23 11.46
CA ALA A 255 -26.05 19.75 10.26
C ALA A 255 -25.17 20.69 9.41
N ASN A 256 -24.14 21.31 10.00
CA ASN A 256 -23.17 22.15 9.30
C ASN A 256 -22.02 21.32 8.68
N GLY A 257 -21.86 20.06 9.07
CA GLY A 257 -20.82 19.16 8.58
C GLY A 257 -21.10 18.59 7.20
N TRP A 258 -21.09 19.43 6.15
CA TRP A 258 -21.36 18.99 4.77
C TRP A 258 -20.40 17.88 4.31
N HIS A 259 -19.14 17.90 4.76
CA HIS A 259 -18.17 16.86 4.50
C HIS A 259 -18.60 15.45 4.91
N MET A 260 -19.50 15.33 5.91
CA MET A 260 -20.02 14.05 6.41
C MET A 260 -21.31 13.62 5.72
N ASN A 261 -22.12 14.60 5.27
CA ASN A 261 -23.41 14.42 4.62
C ASN A 261 -23.84 15.74 3.96
N ASN A 262 -23.75 15.81 2.63
CA ASN A 262 -24.03 16.97 1.82
C ASN A 262 -25.38 16.82 1.12
N TYR A 263 -26.38 17.48 1.69
CA TYR A 263 -27.72 17.57 1.14
C TYR A 263 -28.03 18.99 0.65
N GLN A 264 -26.98 19.74 0.27
CA GLN A 264 -27.05 21.15 -0.16
C GLN A 264 -27.61 22.07 0.94
N GLN A 265 -27.09 21.92 2.16
CA GLN A 265 -27.64 22.52 3.37
C GLN A 265 -27.50 24.04 3.45
N PHE A 266 -26.52 24.66 2.79
CA PHE A 266 -26.25 26.08 2.92
C PHE A 266 -27.05 26.90 1.92
N VAL A 267 -28.02 27.68 2.41
CA VAL A 267 -28.93 28.47 1.55
C VAL A 267 -28.16 29.40 0.62
N GLN A 268 -27.09 30.03 1.12
CA GLN A 268 -26.26 30.96 0.35
C GLN A 268 -25.53 30.30 -0.83
N TYR A 269 -25.12 29.04 -0.68
CA TYR A 269 -24.29 28.31 -1.66
C TYR A 269 -25.04 27.16 -2.34
N GLN A 270 -26.35 27.03 -2.11
CA GLN A 270 -27.15 25.87 -2.50
C GLN A 270 -27.06 25.55 -4.00
N SER A 271 -26.94 26.57 -4.87
CA SER A 271 -26.81 26.39 -6.32
C SER A 271 -25.49 25.77 -6.76
N SER A 272 -24.46 25.86 -5.91
CA SER A 272 -23.08 25.48 -6.21
C SER A 272 -22.69 24.19 -5.49
N MET A 273 -23.33 23.88 -4.35
CA MET A 273 -23.17 22.60 -3.67
C MET A 273 -23.72 21.46 -4.53
N VAL A 274 -22.90 20.45 -4.79
CA VAL A 274 -23.29 19.20 -5.42
C VAL A 274 -23.83 18.28 -4.32
N TYR A 275 -25.08 17.83 -4.48
CA TYR A 275 -25.66 16.83 -3.59
C TYR A 275 -24.81 15.56 -3.60
N ASP A 276 -24.63 14.90 -2.45
CA ASP A 276 -23.79 13.69 -2.31
C ASP A 276 -22.29 13.96 -2.48
N ALA A 277 -21.86 15.23 -2.55
CA ALA A 277 -20.44 15.58 -2.56
C ALA A 277 -19.89 15.59 -1.14
N ASP A 278 -19.75 14.41 -0.56
CA ASP A 278 -19.29 14.16 0.82
C ASP A 278 -18.61 12.78 0.94
N ILE A 279 -18.31 12.33 2.16
CA ILE A 279 -17.58 11.08 2.39
C ILE A 279 -18.49 9.87 2.72
N ASP A 280 -19.80 9.96 2.60
CA ASP A 280 -20.79 8.93 3.01
C ASP A 280 -20.60 8.48 4.47
N ALA A 281 -20.26 9.41 5.38
CA ALA A 281 -20.02 9.05 6.78
C ALA A 281 -21.30 8.61 7.48
N LYS A 282 -22.43 9.27 7.18
CA LYS A 282 -23.73 8.96 7.78
C LYS A 282 -24.15 7.52 7.50
N GLU A 283 -23.98 7.08 6.27
CA GLU A 283 -24.22 5.72 5.80
C GLU A 283 -23.26 4.74 6.50
N ALA A 284 -21.96 5.08 6.58
CA ALA A 284 -20.94 4.26 7.22
C ALA A 284 -21.26 3.92 8.67
N TRP A 285 -21.79 4.90 9.41
CA TRP A 285 -22.09 4.76 10.83
C TRP A 285 -23.25 3.81 11.13
N ASP A 286 -24.10 3.47 10.16
CA ASP A 286 -25.06 2.38 10.33
C ASP A 286 -24.37 1.02 10.52
N THR A 287 -23.16 0.86 9.96
CA THR A 287 -22.38 -0.37 10.01
C THR A 287 -21.27 -0.33 11.06
N GLN A 288 -20.50 0.75 11.11
CA GLN A 288 -19.30 0.86 11.93
C GLN A 288 -19.12 2.30 12.44
N ARG A 289 -18.99 2.48 13.76
CA ARG A 289 -18.77 3.79 14.42
C ARG A 289 -17.42 3.89 15.13
N GLY A 290 -16.54 2.91 14.95
CA GLY A 290 -15.20 2.89 15.53
C GLY A 290 -15.08 1.96 16.73
N SER A 291 -13.88 1.93 17.30
CA SER A 291 -13.54 1.17 18.51
C SER A 291 -12.54 1.96 19.35
N ALA A 292 -12.74 1.97 20.67
CA ALA A 292 -11.82 2.59 21.61
C ALA A 292 -10.43 1.93 21.67
N SER A 293 -10.27 0.76 21.05
CA SER A 293 -8.97 0.11 20.86
C SER A 293 -8.13 0.72 19.73
N VAL A 294 -8.74 1.56 18.88
CA VAL A 294 -8.05 2.23 17.77
C VAL A 294 -7.67 3.63 18.22
N ILE A 295 -6.37 3.90 18.24
CA ILE A 295 -5.80 5.16 18.69
C ILE A 295 -5.29 5.93 17.48
N ILE A 296 -5.73 7.18 17.33
CA ILE A 296 -5.29 8.10 16.27
C ILE A 296 -4.38 9.14 16.92
N ALA A 297 -3.11 9.16 16.54
CA ALA A 297 -2.16 10.15 17.00
C ALA A 297 -2.29 11.44 16.17
N ILE A 298 -2.44 12.57 16.85
CA ILE A 298 -2.45 13.91 16.25
C ILE A 298 -1.11 14.55 16.60
N LEU A 299 -0.18 14.56 15.64
CA LEU A 299 1.14 15.18 15.79
C LEU A 299 1.05 16.63 15.27
N ASP A 300 0.89 17.61 16.16
CA ASP A 300 0.63 19.01 15.77
C ASP A 300 1.12 20.03 16.82
N ASP A 301 0.54 21.23 16.88
CA ASP A 301 0.80 22.32 17.83
C ASP A 301 0.29 22.07 19.27
N GLY A 302 -0.53 21.02 19.45
CA GLY A 302 -1.08 20.61 20.74
C GLY A 302 -2.57 20.31 20.64
N VAL A 303 -3.13 19.72 21.69
CA VAL A 303 -4.59 19.48 21.77
C VAL A 303 -5.06 19.89 23.15
N GLN A 304 -6.11 20.69 23.21
CA GLN A 304 -6.74 21.04 24.48
C GLN A 304 -7.44 19.80 25.06
N THR A 305 -6.74 19.05 25.91
CA THR A 305 -7.22 17.76 26.43
C THR A 305 -8.44 17.88 27.35
N SER A 306 -8.80 19.09 27.77
CA SER A 306 -9.97 19.39 28.59
C SER A 306 -11.15 19.95 27.78
N HIS A 307 -11.06 19.99 26.46
CA HIS A 307 -12.15 20.43 25.61
C HIS A 307 -13.36 19.51 25.81
N PRO A 308 -14.59 20.04 26.02
CA PRO A 308 -15.75 19.23 26.40
C PRO A 308 -16.16 18.17 25.37
N ASP A 309 -15.71 18.31 24.12
CA ASP A 309 -15.98 17.38 23.01
C ASP A 309 -14.83 16.40 22.74
N LEU A 310 -13.77 16.43 23.58
CA LEU A 310 -12.56 15.61 23.41
C LEU A 310 -12.08 14.96 24.71
N ASP A 311 -12.53 15.40 25.89
CA ASP A 311 -11.95 15.01 27.18
C ASP A 311 -12.07 13.51 27.47
N ASP A 312 -13.14 12.83 27.04
CA ASP A 312 -13.24 11.37 27.14
C ASP A 312 -12.48 10.63 26.01
N LYS A 313 -11.86 11.33 25.04
CA LYS A 313 -11.11 10.71 23.93
C LYS A 313 -9.62 10.53 24.20
N ILE A 314 -9.05 11.29 25.13
CA ILE A 314 -7.60 11.43 25.27
C ILE A 314 -6.95 10.19 25.88
N VAL A 315 -5.90 9.69 25.22
CA VAL A 315 -5.03 8.62 25.72
C VAL A 315 -3.57 8.92 25.41
N PHE A 316 -2.66 8.59 26.33
CA PHE A 316 -1.21 8.75 26.17
C PHE A 316 -0.76 10.14 25.65
N PRO A 317 -1.19 11.24 26.29
CA PRO A 317 -0.79 12.58 25.89
C PRO A 317 0.73 12.80 26.01
N TYR A 318 1.33 13.54 25.07
CA TYR A 318 2.77 13.82 25.08
C TYR A 318 3.12 15.19 24.50
N ASP A 319 3.91 15.96 25.23
CA ASP A 319 4.56 17.16 24.72
C ASP A 319 6.01 16.85 24.37
N ALA A 320 6.28 16.72 23.07
CA ALA A 320 7.62 16.46 22.58
C ALA A 320 8.51 17.72 22.64
N ILE A 321 7.94 18.92 22.78
CA ILE A 321 8.65 20.19 22.98
C ILE A 321 8.95 20.42 24.48
N GLY A 322 8.04 20.05 25.38
CA GLY A 322 8.29 20.11 26.83
C GLY A 322 9.13 18.93 27.33
N GLY A 323 9.04 17.78 26.65
CA GLY A 323 9.57 16.51 27.14
C GLY A 323 8.76 15.95 28.30
N ASP A 324 7.45 16.22 28.34
CA ASP A 324 6.54 15.77 29.39
C ASP A 324 5.20 15.28 28.80
N THR A 325 4.18 15.10 29.65
CA THR A 325 2.87 14.55 29.24
C THR A 325 1.77 15.61 29.17
N ASP A 326 2.12 16.89 28.99
CA ASP A 326 1.19 18.02 28.93
C ASP A 326 1.14 18.65 27.53
N PRO A 327 0.40 18.06 26.56
CA PRO A 327 0.38 18.46 25.16
C PRO A 327 -0.55 19.66 24.92
N GLN A 328 -0.77 20.49 25.95
CA GLN A 328 -1.63 21.65 25.82
C GLN A 328 -1.03 22.62 24.79
N PRO A 329 -1.88 23.25 23.97
CA PRO A 329 -1.49 24.39 23.15
C PRO A 329 -0.71 25.42 23.96
N TYR A 330 0.24 26.10 23.32
CA TYR A 330 1.10 27.03 24.04
C TYR A 330 0.31 28.25 24.53
N ASP A 331 0.28 28.45 25.84
CA ASP A 331 -0.33 29.63 26.44
C ASP A 331 0.69 30.79 26.51
N ASP A 332 0.86 31.52 25.41
CA ASP A 332 1.51 32.84 25.41
C ASP A 332 0.52 33.95 25.06
N ALA A 333 0.54 35.05 25.81
CA ALA A 333 -0.43 36.14 25.70
C ALA A 333 -0.45 36.90 24.36
N ILE A 334 0.50 36.63 23.45
CA ILE A 334 0.65 37.26 22.14
C ILE A 334 0.17 36.32 21.01
N THR A 335 0.31 35.00 21.19
CA THR A 335 0.02 33.98 20.17
C THR A 335 -1.07 32.96 20.57
N ARG A 336 -1.77 33.13 21.71
CA ARG A 336 -2.80 32.20 22.24
C ARG A 336 -3.72 31.62 21.15
N ASP A 337 -4.26 32.48 20.29
CA ASP A 337 -5.23 32.10 19.28
C ASP A 337 -4.62 31.29 18.12
N TRP A 338 -3.31 31.08 18.05
CA TRP A 338 -2.62 30.56 16.85
C TRP A 338 -2.21 29.10 16.95
N ASP A 339 -2.33 28.49 18.12
CA ASP A 339 -2.02 27.07 18.39
C ASP A 339 -3.31 26.23 18.61
N ALA A 340 -4.40 26.60 17.93
CA ALA A 340 -5.68 25.89 18.00
C ALA A 340 -5.78 24.70 17.03
N LEU A 341 -4.83 24.55 16.09
CA LEU A 341 -5.00 23.69 14.93
C LEU A 341 -5.12 22.22 15.34
N GLY A 342 -4.23 21.70 16.17
CA GLY A 342 -4.28 20.32 16.63
C GLY A 342 -5.58 19.98 17.37
N THR A 343 -6.18 20.94 18.07
CA THR A 343 -7.53 20.79 18.65
C THR A 343 -8.59 20.65 17.57
N HIS A 344 -8.54 21.46 16.50
CA HIS A 344 -9.42 21.29 15.33
C HIS A 344 -9.25 19.90 14.69
N LEU A 345 -8.01 19.43 14.52
CA LEU A 345 -7.74 18.17 13.83
C LEU A 345 -8.21 16.96 14.66
N ALA A 346 -8.02 17.01 15.98
CA ALA A 346 -8.53 16.00 16.91
C ALA A 346 -10.05 15.87 16.82
N GLY A 347 -10.76 16.99 16.73
CA GLY A 347 -12.21 17.03 16.57
C GLY A 347 -12.69 16.33 15.30
N LEU A 348 -12.12 16.67 14.15
CA LEU A 348 -12.50 16.05 12.87
C LEU A 348 -12.23 14.54 12.84
N ALA A 349 -11.12 14.10 13.44
CA ALA A 349 -10.77 12.69 13.47
C ALA A 349 -11.74 11.87 14.35
N ALA A 350 -11.98 12.32 15.59
CA ALA A 350 -12.71 11.53 16.59
C ALA A 350 -13.27 12.37 17.75
N ALA A 351 -13.88 13.54 17.52
CA ALA A 351 -14.70 14.20 18.54
C ALA A 351 -15.73 13.23 19.15
N GLU A 352 -16.16 13.54 20.36
CA GLU A 352 -17.32 12.90 20.94
C GLU A 352 -18.55 13.04 20.05
N SER A 353 -19.42 12.04 20.11
CA SER A 353 -20.59 11.95 19.25
C SER A 353 -21.78 11.56 20.11
N ASP A 354 -22.98 12.00 19.72
CA ASP A 354 -24.22 11.79 20.47
C ASP A 354 -24.24 12.43 21.88
N ASN A 355 -23.42 13.46 22.12
CA ASN A 355 -23.34 14.14 23.42
C ASN A 355 -24.17 15.44 23.49
N SER A 356 -24.93 15.75 22.43
CA SER A 356 -25.84 16.90 22.30
C SER A 356 -25.15 18.27 22.36
N GLN A 357 -23.86 18.31 22.08
CA GLN A 357 -23.05 19.52 21.96
C GLN A 357 -22.21 19.44 20.68
N GLY A 358 -21.46 20.49 20.37
CA GLY A 358 -20.33 20.39 19.45
C GLY A 358 -20.54 19.71 18.09
N ILE A 359 -19.48 19.03 17.66
CA ILE A 359 -19.39 18.35 16.37
C ILE A 359 -19.42 16.84 16.58
N THR A 360 -19.18 16.08 15.51
CA THR A 360 -18.88 14.65 15.62
C THR A 360 -17.65 14.36 14.78
N GLY A 361 -16.74 13.53 15.29
CA GLY A 361 -15.60 13.07 14.51
C GLY A 361 -15.98 11.98 13.52
N VAL A 362 -15.11 11.70 12.54
CA VAL A 362 -15.34 10.59 11.60
C VAL A 362 -15.40 9.24 12.34
N CYS A 363 -14.48 9.00 13.28
CA CYS A 363 -14.43 7.77 14.08
C CYS A 363 -14.96 7.98 15.51
N HIS A 364 -16.28 7.85 15.69
CA HIS A 364 -16.97 8.20 16.95
C HIS A 364 -16.36 7.53 18.18
N ALA A 365 -15.97 6.26 18.09
CA ALA A 365 -15.47 5.50 19.24
C ALA A 365 -13.94 5.40 19.31
N CYS A 366 -13.19 5.93 18.34
CA CYS A 366 -11.72 5.96 18.40
C CYS A 366 -11.21 6.83 19.56
N LYS A 367 -9.94 6.63 19.94
CA LYS A 367 -9.24 7.47 20.93
C LYS A 367 -8.22 8.38 20.24
N ILE A 368 -7.96 9.54 20.84
CA ILE A 368 -6.98 10.52 20.36
C ILE A 368 -5.73 10.44 21.23
N MET A 369 -4.57 10.32 20.59
CA MET A 369 -3.27 10.50 21.21
C MET A 369 -2.72 11.87 20.81
N PRO A 370 -2.85 12.89 21.67
CA PRO A 370 -2.36 14.23 21.37
C PRO A 370 -0.85 14.30 21.56
N ILE A 371 -0.14 14.73 20.53
CA ILE A 371 1.32 14.84 20.52
C ILE A 371 1.71 16.23 20.03
N ARG A 372 2.21 17.07 20.94
CA ARG A 372 2.69 18.42 20.60
C ARG A 372 4.13 18.32 20.09
N ILE A 373 4.36 18.68 18.83
CA ILE A 373 5.67 18.66 18.16
C ILE A 373 6.16 20.03 17.73
N HIS A 374 5.32 21.06 17.80
CA HIS A 374 5.68 22.44 17.49
C HIS A 374 4.79 23.42 18.28
N TYR A 375 5.06 24.72 18.12
CA TYR A 375 4.19 25.79 18.63
C TYR A 375 4.44 27.09 17.86
N SER A 376 3.49 28.02 17.93
CA SER A 376 3.58 29.33 17.32
C SER A 376 4.47 30.28 18.11
N TYR A 377 5.24 31.07 17.38
CA TYR A 377 6.10 32.12 17.91
C TYR A 377 6.01 33.37 17.03
N PHE A 378 5.96 34.54 17.67
CA PHE A 378 5.93 35.82 16.94
C PHE A 378 7.29 36.50 17.00
N ASP A 379 7.86 36.80 15.83
CA ASP A 379 9.18 37.43 15.74
C ASP A 379 9.16 38.97 15.74
N GLY A 380 7.98 39.56 15.96
CA GLY A 380 7.77 41.00 15.85
C GLY A 380 7.30 41.46 14.46
N ALA A 381 7.44 40.62 13.43
CA ALA A 381 7.00 40.87 12.05
C ALA A 381 6.07 39.77 11.51
N ASP A 382 6.42 38.50 11.72
CA ASP A 382 5.78 37.32 11.16
C ASP A 382 5.42 36.29 12.24
N ARG A 383 4.37 35.50 11.97
CA ARG A 383 4.09 34.24 12.66
C ARG A 383 5.06 33.17 12.18
N LEU A 384 5.71 32.47 13.09
CA LEU A 384 6.60 31.34 12.83
C LEU A 384 6.16 30.13 13.66
N LEU A 385 6.36 28.93 13.15
CA LEU A 385 6.22 27.69 13.90
C LEU A 385 7.61 27.21 14.30
N PHE A 386 7.82 27.00 15.59
CA PHE A 386 9.07 26.47 16.12
C PHE A 386 8.98 24.96 16.33
N THR A 387 9.96 24.22 15.83
CA THR A 387 10.13 22.79 16.11
C THR A 387 11.62 22.40 16.08
N THR A 388 11.91 21.16 16.45
CA THR A 388 13.23 20.55 16.28
C THR A 388 13.08 19.15 15.71
N ILE A 389 14.12 18.66 15.01
CA ILE A 389 14.13 17.29 14.48
C ILE A 389 13.92 16.28 15.60
N GLU A 390 14.52 16.54 16.77
CA GLU A 390 14.36 15.71 17.96
C GLU A 390 12.92 15.63 18.47
N ALA A 391 12.19 16.76 18.53
CA ALA A 391 10.79 16.77 18.96
C ALA A 391 9.90 15.96 18.01
N ILE A 392 10.10 16.10 16.70
CA ILE A 392 9.33 15.35 15.69
C ILE A 392 9.58 13.84 15.86
N VAL A 393 10.85 13.43 15.97
CA VAL A 393 11.22 12.01 16.15
C VAL A 393 10.68 11.46 17.47
N ALA A 394 10.81 12.20 18.57
CA ALA A 394 10.28 11.78 19.87
C ALA A 394 8.76 11.61 19.85
N GLY A 395 8.04 12.51 19.16
CA GLY A 395 6.60 12.40 18.98
C GLY A 395 6.18 11.17 18.16
N ILE A 396 6.86 10.89 17.05
CA ILE A 396 6.59 9.70 16.22
C ILE A 396 6.85 8.41 17.02
N ASN A 397 7.97 8.34 17.73
CA ASN A 397 8.31 7.17 18.54
C ASN A 397 7.31 6.97 19.67
N TRP A 398 6.87 8.05 20.35
CA TRP A 398 5.84 7.96 21.36
C TRP A 398 4.53 7.38 20.81
N ALA A 399 4.15 7.78 19.59
CA ALA A 399 2.99 7.23 18.89
C ALA A 399 3.15 5.72 18.62
N GLU A 400 4.29 5.30 18.08
CA GLU A 400 4.61 3.89 17.84
C GLU A 400 4.54 3.06 19.13
N ASP A 401 5.27 3.49 20.16
CA ASP A 401 5.43 2.79 21.44
C ASP A 401 4.12 2.64 22.21
N ASN A 402 3.22 3.62 22.10
CA ASN A 402 1.92 3.61 22.76
C ASN A 402 0.80 3.06 21.85
N GLY A 403 1.15 2.43 20.73
CA GLY A 403 0.22 1.66 19.91
C GLY A 403 -0.72 2.50 19.06
N ALA A 404 -0.32 3.71 18.68
CA ALA A 404 -1.08 4.52 17.73
C ALA A 404 -1.30 3.73 16.44
N ALA A 405 -2.56 3.57 16.06
CA ALA A 405 -2.93 2.81 14.90
C ALA A 405 -2.84 3.64 13.61
N VAL A 406 -3.03 4.95 13.74
CA VAL A 406 -2.95 5.94 12.66
C VAL A 406 -2.18 7.15 13.18
N LEU A 407 -1.25 7.68 12.39
CA LEU A 407 -0.55 8.94 12.68
C LEU A 407 -1.04 9.99 11.68
N ASN A 408 -1.71 11.03 12.19
CA ASN A 408 -2.06 12.22 11.44
C ASN A 408 -0.87 13.20 11.45
N ASN A 409 -0.34 13.51 10.27
CA ASN A 409 0.80 14.40 10.08
C ASN A 409 0.36 15.58 9.21
N SER A 410 -0.32 16.54 9.83
CA SER A 410 -0.84 17.77 9.20
C SER A 410 0.15 18.93 9.22
N TRP A 411 1.43 18.64 9.38
CA TRP A 411 2.53 19.59 9.40
C TRP A 411 3.37 19.51 8.12
N ILE A 412 4.07 20.60 7.82
CA ILE A 412 4.95 20.71 6.66
C ILE A 412 6.31 21.19 7.14
N ASP A 413 7.35 20.50 6.69
CA ASP A 413 8.72 20.99 6.78
C ASP A 413 9.35 20.86 5.40
N PRO A 414 9.69 21.96 4.72
CA PRO A 414 10.33 21.86 3.41
C PRO A 414 11.74 21.26 3.48
N ASN A 415 12.30 21.06 4.67
CA ASN A 415 13.67 20.60 4.92
C ASN A 415 13.66 19.10 5.27
N PRO A 416 14.06 18.21 4.34
CA PRO A 416 13.98 16.79 4.58
C PRO A 416 14.96 16.35 5.68
N SER A 417 14.54 15.42 6.53
CA SER A 417 15.38 14.75 7.53
C SER A 417 15.35 13.25 7.32
N THR A 418 16.53 12.61 7.34
CA THR A 418 16.61 11.14 7.30
C THR A 418 16.10 10.55 8.60
N THR A 419 16.42 11.17 9.73
CA THR A 419 16.04 10.65 11.05
C THR A 419 14.52 10.63 11.23
N VAL A 420 13.82 11.66 10.77
CA VAL A 420 12.35 11.70 10.77
C VAL A 420 11.77 10.66 9.79
N ALA A 421 12.33 10.55 8.58
CA ALA A 421 11.86 9.56 7.61
C ALA A 421 12.06 8.12 8.11
N ASP A 422 13.12 7.86 8.85
CA ASP A 422 13.39 6.57 9.48
C ASP A 422 12.44 6.28 10.64
N ALA A 423 12.13 7.27 11.48
CA ALA A 423 11.12 7.14 12.53
C ALA A 423 9.72 6.86 11.95
N LEU A 424 9.30 7.59 10.92
CA LEU A 424 8.06 7.32 10.19
C LEU A 424 8.06 5.91 9.58
N ARG A 425 9.19 5.47 9.01
CA ARG A 425 9.33 4.11 8.49
C ARG A 425 9.18 3.08 9.61
N SER A 426 9.79 3.30 10.78
CA SER A 426 9.63 2.43 11.93
C SER A 426 8.16 2.29 12.32
N ALA A 427 7.45 3.41 12.50
CA ALA A 427 6.02 3.39 12.82
C ALA A 427 5.21 2.62 11.76
N SER A 428 5.50 2.82 10.47
CA SER A 428 4.83 2.11 9.39
C SER A 428 5.13 0.62 9.29
N VAL A 429 6.22 0.12 9.89
CA VAL A 429 6.61 -1.30 9.79
C VAL A 429 6.35 -2.04 11.09
N ASN A 430 6.73 -1.44 12.21
CA ASN A 430 6.75 -2.05 13.53
C ASN A 430 5.51 -1.70 14.37
N GLY A 431 4.85 -0.58 14.04
CA GLY A 431 3.63 -0.13 14.72
C GLY A 431 2.60 -1.24 14.86
N ARG A 432 1.83 -1.20 15.95
CA ARG A 432 0.80 -2.22 16.26
C ARG A 432 1.32 -3.67 16.25
N GLY A 433 2.57 -3.88 16.66
CA GLY A 433 3.17 -5.22 16.76
C GLY A 433 3.54 -5.84 15.40
N GLY A 434 3.98 -5.02 14.45
CA GLY A 434 4.40 -5.45 13.11
C GLY A 434 3.31 -5.40 12.04
N LEU A 435 2.11 -4.90 12.38
CA LEU A 435 1.05 -4.62 11.38
C LEU A 435 1.23 -3.25 10.71
N GLY A 436 2.08 -2.40 11.27
CA GLY A 436 2.30 -1.03 10.83
C GLY A 436 1.19 -0.08 11.26
N SER A 437 1.58 1.14 11.61
CA SER A 437 0.65 2.27 11.71
C SER A 437 0.38 2.86 10.33
N VAL A 438 -0.85 3.32 10.10
CA VAL A 438 -1.21 4.06 8.87
C VAL A 438 -0.68 5.48 9.01
N LEU A 439 0.03 5.97 7.99
CA LEU A 439 0.57 7.34 8.01
C LEU A 439 -0.27 8.21 7.08
N VAL A 440 -0.89 9.27 7.60
CA VAL A 440 -1.69 10.20 6.80
C VAL A 440 -0.99 11.55 6.77
N PHE A 441 -0.72 12.07 5.56
CA PHE A 441 0.02 13.31 5.34
C PHE A 441 -0.81 14.32 4.54
N ALA A 442 -0.73 15.59 4.92
CA ALA A 442 -1.28 16.68 4.10
C ALA A 442 -0.42 16.92 2.83
N ALA A 443 -1.05 17.17 1.68
CA ALA A 443 -0.33 17.46 0.43
C ALA A 443 0.34 18.86 0.41
N GLY A 444 -0.24 19.82 1.12
CA GLY A 444 0.16 21.23 1.16
C GLY A 444 -0.81 22.18 0.45
N ASN A 445 -0.74 23.47 0.81
CA ASN A 445 -1.79 24.47 0.57
C ASN A 445 -1.36 25.62 -0.37
N SER A 446 -0.31 25.44 -1.16
CA SER A 446 0.29 26.51 -1.97
C SER A 446 -0.03 26.43 -3.47
N TYR A 447 -0.94 25.55 -3.86
CA TYR A 447 -1.38 25.35 -5.25
C TYR A 447 -0.23 25.15 -6.25
N GLN A 448 0.69 24.24 -5.92
CA GLN A 448 1.88 23.95 -6.75
C GLN A 448 2.00 22.47 -7.13
N PHE A 449 2.70 22.19 -8.24
CA PHE A 449 3.13 20.85 -8.66
C PHE A 449 4.27 20.32 -7.78
N LEU A 450 4.05 20.33 -6.46
CA LEU A 450 5.00 19.86 -5.48
C LEU A 450 4.26 19.52 -4.18
N VAL A 451 3.99 18.24 -3.97
CA VAL A 451 3.59 17.74 -2.64
C VAL A 451 4.67 18.12 -1.63
N SER A 452 4.25 18.67 -0.49
CA SER A 452 5.16 19.07 0.59
C SER A 452 5.73 17.86 1.33
N TRP A 453 6.91 18.01 1.93
CA TRP A 453 7.45 17.00 2.85
C TRP A 453 6.79 17.20 4.23
N PRO A 454 6.42 16.13 4.96
CA PRO A 454 6.74 14.70 4.72
C PRO A 454 5.84 13.96 3.73
N GLY A 455 4.77 14.55 3.19
CA GLY A 455 3.85 13.88 2.24
C GLY A 455 4.52 13.25 1.01
N LYS A 456 5.69 13.76 0.58
CA LYS A 456 6.50 13.11 -0.47
C LYS A 456 6.92 11.67 -0.13
N LEU A 457 7.03 11.35 1.15
CA LEU A 457 7.45 10.03 1.63
C LEU A 457 6.40 8.94 1.36
N ALA A 458 5.16 9.29 1.00
CA ALA A 458 4.12 8.31 0.66
C ALA A 458 4.51 7.40 -0.53
N SER A 459 5.42 7.85 -1.40
CA SER A 459 5.96 7.03 -2.49
C SER A 459 6.93 5.92 -2.05
N VAL A 460 7.42 5.97 -0.81
CA VAL A 460 8.48 5.08 -0.31
C VAL A 460 8.19 4.45 1.05
N LEU A 461 7.17 4.91 1.78
CA LEU A 461 6.76 4.36 3.07
C LEU A 461 5.53 3.46 2.92
N PRO A 462 5.54 2.24 3.50
CA PRO A 462 4.35 1.40 3.60
C PRO A 462 3.20 2.11 4.32
N GLY A 463 1.97 1.84 3.91
CA GLY A 463 0.75 2.34 4.54
C GLY A 463 0.61 3.86 4.58
N ALA A 464 1.41 4.59 3.82
CA ALA A 464 1.39 6.04 3.77
C ALA A 464 0.40 6.57 2.72
N ILE A 465 -0.35 7.59 3.10
CA ILE A 465 -1.40 8.23 2.29
C ILE A 465 -1.20 9.73 2.36
N THR A 466 -0.84 10.35 1.24
CA THR A 466 -0.89 11.80 1.12
C THR A 466 -2.25 12.22 0.60
N VAL A 467 -2.87 13.20 1.24
CA VAL A 467 -4.26 13.57 0.98
C VAL A 467 -4.39 14.96 0.37
N GLY A 468 -5.21 15.05 -0.67
CA GLY A 468 -5.60 16.30 -1.32
C GLY A 468 -6.95 16.83 -0.84
N ALA A 469 -7.26 18.08 -1.15
CA ALA A 469 -8.53 18.70 -0.77
C ALA A 469 -9.53 18.82 -1.92
N SER A 470 -10.79 18.55 -1.63
CA SER A 470 -11.94 18.83 -2.51
C SER A 470 -12.93 19.80 -1.87
N THR A 471 -13.86 20.30 -2.70
CA THR A 471 -14.87 21.30 -2.34
C THR A 471 -16.28 20.69 -2.38
N TRP A 472 -17.27 21.41 -1.85
CA TRP A 472 -18.69 21.02 -1.94
C TRP A 472 -19.24 21.02 -3.36
N CYS A 473 -18.48 21.53 -4.34
CA CYS A 473 -18.83 21.49 -5.75
C CYS A 473 -18.35 20.19 -6.43
N ASP A 474 -17.81 19.27 -5.64
CA ASP A 474 -17.20 18.03 -6.10
C ASP A 474 -16.03 18.26 -7.07
N THR A 475 -15.15 19.19 -6.71
CA THR A 475 -13.93 19.52 -7.46
C THR A 475 -12.74 19.63 -6.53
N VAL A 476 -11.52 19.47 -7.07
CA VAL A 476 -10.28 19.72 -6.32
C VAL A 476 -10.23 21.19 -5.89
N LYS A 477 -9.80 21.47 -4.65
CA LYS A 477 -9.62 22.84 -4.19
C LYS A 477 -8.46 23.51 -4.92
N VAL A 478 -8.78 24.58 -5.62
CA VAL A 478 -7.82 25.44 -6.29
C VAL A 478 -7.71 26.79 -5.56
N ASP A 479 -6.63 27.54 -5.82
CA ASP A 479 -6.49 28.89 -5.24
C ASP A 479 -7.39 29.91 -5.94
N SER A 480 -7.71 31.00 -5.23
CA SER A 480 -8.54 32.07 -5.76
C SER A 480 -7.86 32.89 -6.85
N VAL A 481 -6.52 32.91 -6.89
CA VAL A 481 -5.73 33.65 -7.89
C VAL A 481 -5.93 33.05 -9.29
N ASN A 482 -6.14 31.73 -9.37
CA ASN A 482 -6.32 31.03 -10.63
C ASN A 482 -7.79 30.75 -10.98
N THR A 483 -8.75 31.32 -10.23
CA THR A 483 -10.20 31.22 -10.53
C THR A 483 -10.90 32.57 -10.59
N PRO A 484 -12.01 32.68 -11.37
CA PRO A 484 -12.83 33.89 -11.34
C PRO A 484 -13.34 34.17 -9.92
N GLU A 485 -13.30 35.43 -9.45
CA GLU A 485 -13.79 35.89 -8.13
C GLU A 485 -15.28 35.59 -7.84
N SER A 486 -16.02 35.03 -8.80
CA SER A 486 -17.45 34.73 -8.71
C SER A 486 -17.75 33.23 -8.56
N ASP A 487 -16.77 32.38 -8.26
CA ASP A 487 -16.94 30.94 -8.12
C ASP A 487 -17.09 30.52 -6.66
N ASP A 488 -18.33 30.26 -6.21
CA ASP A 488 -18.66 29.80 -4.85
C ASP A 488 -17.93 28.50 -4.43
N CYS A 489 -17.29 27.80 -5.38
CA CYS A 489 -16.49 26.62 -5.11
C CYS A 489 -15.08 26.95 -4.59
N THR A 490 -14.61 28.18 -4.81
CA THR A 490 -13.24 28.62 -4.55
C THR A 490 -13.15 29.98 -3.85
N THR A 491 -14.27 30.51 -3.36
CA THR A 491 -14.41 31.81 -2.67
C THR A 491 -13.68 31.94 -1.33
N ASP A 492 -12.81 31.01 -0.94
CA ASP A 492 -11.76 31.33 0.04
C ASP A 492 -10.51 31.85 -0.68
N HIS A 493 -10.03 33.03 -0.27
CA HIS A 493 -9.13 33.83 -1.11
C HIS A 493 -7.63 33.59 -0.88
N GLY A 494 -7.19 32.41 -0.40
CA GLY A 494 -5.81 32.28 0.08
C GLY A 494 -5.04 30.98 -0.17
N TRP A 495 -5.70 29.87 -0.55
CA TRP A 495 -4.98 28.59 -0.70
C TRP A 495 -5.55 27.68 -1.77
N GLY A 496 -4.73 26.73 -2.21
CA GLY A 496 -5.13 25.64 -3.07
C GLY A 496 -4.34 24.37 -2.81
N ASN A 497 -4.93 23.25 -3.18
CA ASN A 497 -4.32 21.94 -3.06
C ASN A 497 -3.02 21.85 -3.87
N ASN A 498 -1.91 21.49 -3.23
CA ASN A 498 -0.74 21.02 -3.98
C ASN A 498 -1.09 19.70 -4.67
N TRP A 499 -0.43 19.41 -5.79
CA TRP A 499 -0.67 18.19 -6.56
C TRP A 499 0.63 17.48 -6.94
N GLY A 500 0.55 16.18 -7.19
CA GLY A 500 1.69 15.33 -7.52
C GLY A 500 1.32 13.85 -7.63
N THR A 501 2.29 13.03 -8.02
CA THR A 501 2.12 11.56 -8.09
C THR A 501 1.99 10.90 -6.71
N GLU A 502 2.26 11.64 -5.64
CA GLU A 502 2.23 11.16 -4.28
C GLU A 502 0.83 11.24 -3.65
N ILE A 503 -0.12 11.97 -4.24
CA ILE A 503 -1.50 12.05 -3.73
C ILE A 503 -2.17 10.69 -3.86
N GLY A 504 -2.60 10.12 -2.74
CA GLY A 504 -3.36 8.88 -2.71
C GLY A 504 -4.83 9.11 -3.02
N LEU A 505 -5.47 10.01 -2.29
CA LEU A 505 -6.89 10.36 -2.46
C LEU A 505 -7.11 11.82 -2.03
N SER A 506 -8.30 12.33 -2.30
CA SER A 506 -8.75 13.62 -1.78
C SER A 506 -9.94 13.46 -0.84
N ALA A 507 -10.21 14.44 0.01
CA ALA A 507 -11.47 14.51 0.74
C ALA A 507 -11.94 15.96 0.91
N PRO A 508 -13.21 16.19 1.29
CA PRO A 508 -13.71 17.52 1.65
C PRO A 508 -12.79 18.27 2.60
N GLY A 509 -12.34 19.46 2.21
CA GLY A 509 -11.37 20.25 2.98
C GLY A 509 -11.66 21.75 3.01
N HIS A 510 -12.90 22.15 2.70
CA HIS A 510 -13.31 23.54 2.50
C HIS A 510 -14.47 23.89 3.44
N PHE A 511 -14.33 24.90 4.31
CA PHE A 511 -15.37 25.35 5.25
C PHE A 511 -15.99 24.23 6.11
N LEU A 512 -15.21 23.70 7.05
CA LEU A 512 -15.67 22.64 7.95
C LEU A 512 -15.91 23.17 9.38
N PRO A 513 -16.91 22.65 10.11
CA PRO A 513 -16.99 22.80 11.56
C PRO A 513 -15.91 21.98 12.26
N SER A 514 -15.33 22.51 13.34
CA SER A 514 -14.53 21.73 14.28
C SER A 514 -14.51 22.31 15.69
N THR A 515 -14.00 21.53 16.65
CA THR A 515 -13.64 21.96 18.01
C THR A 515 -12.58 23.04 17.97
N ASP A 516 -12.69 24.09 18.76
CA ASP A 516 -11.73 25.21 18.91
C ASP A 516 -11.22 25.25 20.36
N LEU A 517 -10.21 26.08 20.66
CA LEU A 517 -9.83 26.29 22.07
C LEU A 517 -10.97 26.98 22.80
N THR A 518 -11.34 26.44 23.97
CA THR A 518 -12.52 26.92 24.70
C THR A 518 -12.44 28.41 25.06
N GLY A 519 -13.59 29.09 25.00
CA GLY A 519 -13.72 30.46 25.50
C GLY A 519 -13.22 31.52 24.51
N THR A 520 -12.10 32.19 24.82
CA THR A 520 -11.56 33.29 24.00
C THR A 520 -10.14 33.03 23.51
N ASP A 521 -9.64 31.82 23.75
CA ASP A 521 -8.26 31.44 23.44
C ASP A 521 -8.14 30.83 22.03
N GLY A 522 -9.27 30.59 21.35
CA GLY A 522 -9.33 29.96 20.02
C GLY A 522 -9.40 30.96 18.86
N TYR A 523 -9.58 30.41 17.66
CA TYR A 523 -9.76 31.20 16.42
C TYR A 523 -10.98 32.12 16.49
N VAL A 524 -12.03 31.68 17.19
CA VAL A 524 -13.22 32.48 17.45
C VAL A 524 -13.61 32.40 18.93
N ASN A 525 -14.41 33.37 19.39
CA ASN A 525 -15.00 33.27 20.72
C ASN A 525 -16.02 32.12 20.76
N GLY A 526 -15.75 31.12 21.57
CA GLY A 526 -16.54 29.91 21.72
C GLY A 526 -15.64 28.69 21.81
N ASP A 527 -16.26 27.51 21.83
CA ASP A 527 -15.56 26.24 21.89
C ASP A 527 -15.50 25.56 20.51
N TYR A 528 -16.05 26.20 19.47
CA TYR A 528 -16.15 25.62 18.12
C TYR A 528 -15.97 26.70 17.07
N THR A 529 -15.28 26.33 15.99
CA THR A 529 -15.12 27.15 14.79
C THR A 529 -15.86 26.51 13.63
N GLY A 530 -16.27 27.33 12.66
CA GLY A 530 -17.01 26.88 11.49
C GLY A 530 -16.32 27.05 10.16
N ASN A 531 -15.12 27.61 10.17
CA ASN A 531 -14.45 27.98 8.94
C ASN A 531 -12.98 27.62 9.00
N ILE A 532 -12.73 26.31 8.97
CA ILE A 532 -11.39 25.78 8.72
C ILE A 532 -11.35 25.13 7.33
N GLY A 533 -10.20 25.24 6.68
CA GLY A 533 -9.95 24.63 5.39
C GLY A 533 -8.46 24.39 5.16
N GLY A 534 -8.14 23.34 4.41
CA GLY A 534 -6.75 23.00 4.13
C GLY A 534 -6.57 21.50 3.91
N THR A 535 -5.49 21.11 3.26
CA THR A 535 -5.07 19.69 3.23
C THR A 535 -4.71 19.17 4.63
N SER A 536 -4.32 20.06 5.55
CA SER A 536 -4.15 19.78 6.99
C SER A 536 -5.44 19.32 7.66
N VAL A 537 -6.59 19.85 7.24
CA VAL A 537 -7.95 19.54 7.74
C VAL A 537 -8.50 18.24 7.12
N VAL A 538 -8.07 17.90 5.90
CA VAL A 538 -8.42 16.63 5.22
C VAL A 538 -7.74 15.44 5.89
N ALA A 539 -6.47 15.58 6.28
CA ALA A 539 -5.69 14.49 6.88
C ALA A 539 -6.37 13.83 8.10
N PRO A 540 -6.92 14.55 9.09
CA PRO A 540 -7.60 13.91 10.22
C PRO A 540 -8.92 13.23 9.82
N ILE A 541 -9.62 13.71 8.79
CA ILE A 541 -10.83 13.06 8.25
C ILE A 541 -10.45 11.67 7.70
N VAL A 542 -9.38 11.61 6.90
CA VAL A 542 -8.87 10.35 6.35
C VAL A 542 -8.28 9.46 7.46
N ALA A 543 -7.66 10.04 8.48
CA ALA A 543 -7.17 9.32 9.65
C ALA A 543 -8.33 8.68 10.44
N GLY A 544 -9.45 9.40 10.61
CA GLY A 544 -10.67 8.86 11.19
C GLY A 544 -11.28 7.74 10.35
N ALA A 545 -11.29 7.87 9.03
CA ALA A 545 -11.76 6.80 8.13
C ALA A 545 -10.88 5.55 8.21
N ALA A 546 -9.54 5.71 8.25
CA ALA A 546 -8.62 4.61 8.54
C ALA A 546 -8.93 3.95 9.90
N GLY A 547 -9.28 4.76 10.90
CA GLY A 547 -9.72 4.28 12.21
C GLY A 547 -10.99 3.43 12.16
N LEU A 548 -11.98 3.80 11.35
CA LEU A 548 -13.19 3.00 11.13
C LEU A 548 -12.88 1.67 10.41
N VAL A 549 -12.04 1.69 9.38
CA VAL A 549 -11.59 0.47 8.68
C VAL A 549 -10.91 -0.49 9.64
N LEU A 550 -10.00 0.02 10.49
CA LEU A 550 -9.30 -0.77 11.51
C LEU A 550 -10.21 -1.25 12.63
N SER A 551 -11.25 -0.50 12.96
CA SER A 551 -12.26 -0.94 13.94
C SER A 551 -13.07 -2.13 13.42
N GLN A 552 -13.32 -2.17 12.10
CA GLN A 552 -13.97 -3.30 11.44
C GLN A 552 -13.00 -4.49 11.29
N ASN A 553 -11.74 -4.24 10.95
CA ASN A 553 -10.73 -5.27 10.70
C ASN A 553 -9.43 -4.99 11.47
N PRO A 554 -9.36 -5.28 12.78
CA PRO A 554 -8.20 -4.97 13.61
C PRO A 554 -6.91 -5.72 13.22
N GLY A 555 -7.01 -6.75 12.38
CA GLY A 555 -5.87 -7.52 11.88
C GLY A 555 -5.27 -7.00 10.57
N PHE A 556 -5.84 -5.94 9.97
CA PHE A 556 -5.27 -5.38 8.74
C PHE A 556 -3.91 -4.74 8.98
N THR A 557 -3.01 -4.96 8.03
CA THR A 557 -1.77 -4.18 7.92
C THR A 557 -2.10 -2.76 7.46
N ASN A 558 -1.19 -1.82 7.69
CA ASN A 558 -1.35 -0.46 7.20
C ASN A 558 -1.49 -0.37 5.67
N ASP A 559 -0.77 -1.19 4.89
CA ASP A 559 -0.94 -1.29 3.44
C ASP A 559 -2.35 -1.73 3.06
N GLN A 560 -2.91 -2.73 3.75
CA GLN A 560 -4.28 -3.17 3.51
C GLN A 560 -5.30 -2.07 3.82
N VAL A 561 -5.09 -1.26 4.87
CA VAL A 561 -5.94 -0.11 5.18
C VAL A 561 -5.81 0.98 4.13
N ARG A 562 -4.57 1.30 3.70
CA ARG A 562 -4.31 2.24 2.62
C ARG A 562 -5.05 1.81 1.36
N ASP A 563 -4.81 0.61 0.86
CA ASP A 563 -5.39 0.12 -0.38
C ASP A 563 -6.91 0.06 -0.30
N ARG A 564 -7.45 -0.26 0.88
CA ARG A 564 -8.89 -0.20 1.16
C ARG A 564 -9.47 1.19 0.93
N LEU A 565 -8.81 2.22 1.46
CA LEU A 565 -9.25 3.61 1.32
C LEU A 565 -9.10 4.09 -0.13
N LEU A 566 -7.97 3.78 -0.78
CA LEU A 566 -7.69 4.20 -2.16
C LEU A 566 -8.62 3.55 -3.19
N THR A 567 -9.07 2.31 -2.96
CA THR A 567 -9.97 1.58 -3.88
C THR A 567 -11.46 1.82 -3.60
N SER A 568 -11.78 2.60 -2.57
CA SER A 568 -13.15 2.86 -2.13
C SER A 568 -13.58 4.29 -2.42
N THR A 569 -12.87 5.04 -3.25
CA THR A 569 -13.16 6.45 -3.55
C THR A 569 -14.34 6.65 -4.51
N ASP A 570 -14.85 7.88 -4.54
CA ASP A 570 -15.69 8.42 -5.60
C ASP A 570 -14.84 9.25 -6.59
N PRO A 571 -15.02 9.12 -7.91
CA PRO A 571 -14.31 9.95 -8.88
C PRO A 571 -14.64 11.44 -8.74
N LEU A 572 -13.62 12.31 -8.74
CA LEU A 572 -13.77 13.78 -8.65
C LEU A 572 -13.79 14.49 -10.01
N HIS A 573 -13.11 13.96 -11.02
CA HIS A 573 -13.00 14.59 -12.36
C HIS A 573 -13.15 13.56 -13.47
N THR A 574 -12.35 12.50 -13.41
CA THR A 574 -12.35 11.39 -14.36
C THR A 574 -12.25 10.08 -13.59
N ASP A 575 -12.79 9.00 -14.14
CA ASP A 575 -12.61 7.68 -13.55
C ASP A 575 -11.11 7.31 -13.52
N GLY A 576 -10.62 6.86 -12.37
CA GLY A 576 -9.24 6.43 -12.17
C GLY A 576 -8.34 7.48 -11.51
N TYR A 577 -7.04 7.21 -11.53
CA TYR A 577 -6.04 8.03 -10.84
C TYR A 577 -5.68 9.30 -11.62
N ASP A 578 -5.58 10.43 -10.93
CA ASP A 578 -4.95 11.65 -11.43
C ASP A 578 -4.06 12.32 -10.37
N THR A 579 -3.13 13.18 -10.80
CA THR A 579 -2.15 13.80 -9.88
C THR A 579 -2.73 14.88 -8.96
N ALA A 580 -3.93 15.39 -9.23
CA ALA A 580 -4.57 16.44 -8.46
C ALA A 580 -5.53 15.87 -7.39
N SER A 581 -6.23 14.78 -7.68
CA SER A 581 -7.21 14.17 -6.77
C SER A 581 -6.84 12.77 -6.27
N GLY A 582 -5.72 12.21 -6.75
CA GLY A 582 -5.35 10.82 -6.48
C GLY A 582 -6.35 9.87 -7.11
N TRP A 583 -6.81 8.87 -6.36
CA TRP A 583 -7.86 7.95 -6.78
C TRP A 583 -9.29 8.53 -6.68
N GLY A 584 -9.44 9.77 -6.23
CA GLY A 584 -10.73 10.44 -6.08
C GLY A 584 -11.05 10.80 -4.63
N ARG A 585 -12.30 11.20 -4.38
CA ARG A 585 -12.82 11.60 -3.07
C ARG A 585 -12.99 10.39 -2.16
N LEU A 586 -12.57 10.51 -0.91
CA LEU A 586 -12.81 9.51 0.13
C LEU A 586 -14.30 9.18 0.21
N ASN A 587 -14.62 7.89 0.27
CA ASN A 587 -15.95 7.40 0.61
C ASN A 587 -15.84 6.31 1.68
N VAL A 588 -16.28 6.66 2.89
CA VAL A 588 -16.14 5.88 4.11
C VAL A 588 -17.10 4.69 4.09
N GLN A 589 -18.33 4.87 3.59
CA GLN A 589 -19.29 3.78 3.46
C GLN A 589 -18.72 2.64 2.63
N LYS A 590 -18.18 2.94 1.43
CA LYS A 590 -17.49 1.95 0.60
C LYS A 590 -16.30 1.35 1.35
N ALA A 591 -15.51 2.15 2.06
CA ALA A 591 -14.32 1.69 2.79
C ALA A 591 -14.63 0.77 3.99
N VAL A 592 -15.78 0.89 4.65
CA VAL A 592 -16.16 0.01 5.78
C VAL A 592 -17.08 -1.14 5.39
N THR A 593 -17.81 -1.04 4.27
CA THR A 593 -18.80 -2.07 3.86
C THR A 593 -18.37 -2.95 2.70
N ASN A 594 -17.48 -2.50 1.80
CA ASN A 594 -16.92 -3.42 0.83
C ASN A 594 -16.21 -4.55 1.64
N THR A 595 -16.71 -5.78 1.54
CA THR A 595 -15.79 -6.93 1.64
C THR A 595 -14.64 -6.65 0.70
N ILE A 596 -13.41 -7.08 1.00
CA ILE A 596 -12.41 -7.20 -0.06
C ILE A 596 -12.98 -8.21 -1.08
N THR A 597 -13.81 -7.75 -2.00
CA THR A 597 -13.77 -8.23 -3.35
C THR A 597 -12.43 -7.71 -3.83
N ASN A 598 -11.49 -8.61 -4.13
CA ASN A 598 -10.40 -8.28 -5.03
C ASN A 598 -11.06 -7.63 -6.26
N ALA A 599 -11.09 -6.29 -6.27
CA ALA A 599 -11.63 -5.45 -7.33
C ALA A 599 -10.50 -4.83 -8.15
N GLY A 600 -9.24 -5.13 -7.78
CA GLY A 600 -8.27 -5.45 -8.81
C GLY A 600 -8.72 -6.71 -9.54
N THR A 601 -8.32 -6.84 -10.79
CA THR A 601 -8.47 -8.10 -11.52
C THR A 601 -7.98 -9.24 -10.63
N PRO A 602 -8.66 -10.40 -10.54
CA PRO A 602 -8.30 -11.46 -9.59
C PRO A 602 -6.86 -12.00 -9.69
N ASN A 603 -6.09 -11.52 -10.66
CA ASN A 603 -4.76 -11.92 -11.03
C ASN A 603 -3.80 -10.72 -11.21
N ASP A 604 -4.03 -9.62 -10.51
CA ASP A 604 -3.17 -8.43 -10.48
C ASP A 604 -1.82 -8.65 -9.76
N HIS A 605 -1.71 -9.62 -8.86
CA HIS A 605 -0.44 -10.05 -8.26
C HIS A 605 0.07 -11.40 -8.79
N LEU A 606 1.40 -11.59 -8.80
CA LEU A 606 2.05 -12.84 -9.21
C LEU A 606 1.55 -14.06 -8.40
N ASP A 607 1.27 -13.88 -7.11
CA ASP A 607 0.77 -14.95 -6.24
C ASP A 607 -0.68 -15.34 -6.58
N SER A 608 -1.45 -14.39 -7.11
CA SER A 608 -2.84 -14.57 -7.56
C SER A 608 -2.93 -14.91 -9.05
N ALA A 609 -1.81 -15.16 -9.72
CA ALA A 609 -1.76 -15.42 -11.16
C ALA A 609 -2.68 -16.58 -11.58
N VAL A 610 -3.46 -16.35 -12.65
CA VAL A 610 -4.38 -17.37 -13.18
C VAL A 610 -3.58 -18.53 -13.76
N SER A 611 -3.84 -19.73 -13.25
CA SER A 611 -3.19 -20.96 -13.73
C SER A 611 -3.87 -21.50 -14.99
N ILE A 612 -3.11 -21.53 -16.08
CA ILE A 612 -3.51 -22.13 -17.36
C ILE A 612 -3.20 -23.62 -17.30
N THR A 613 -4.24 -24.45 -17.40
CA THR A 613 -4.13 -25.91 -17.28
C THR A 613 -4.19 -26.64 -18.63
N THR A 614 -4.75 -26.02 -19.68
CA THR A 614 -4.91 -26.61 -21.02
C THR A 614 -4.66 -25.59 -22.12
N LEU A 615 -4.12 -26.03 -23.26
CA LEU A 615 -3.98 -25.23 -24.48
C LEU A 615 -4.88 -25.78 -25.61
N PRO A 616 -5.42 -24.93 -26.51
CA PRO A 616 -5.30 -23.48 -26.51
C PRO A 616 -6.11 -22.84 -25.37
N TYR A 617 -5.58 -21.75 -24.83
CA TYR A 617 -6.23 -20.93 -23.82
C TYR A 617 -6.48 -19.55 -24.40
N SER A 618 -7.66 -18.99 -24.16
CA SER A 618 -7.96 -17.61 -24.53
C SER A 618 -8.92 -17.03 -23.50
N THR A 619 -8.64 -15.82 -23.05
CA THR A 619 -9.50 -15.07 -22.12
C THR A 619 -9.54 -13.60 -22.48
N SER A 620 -10.65 -12.94 -22.16
CA SER A 620 -10.73 -11.49 -22.12
C SER A 620 -10.58 -11.06 -20.67
N GLN A 621 -9.60 -10.20 -20.39
CA GLN A 621 -9.28 -9.70 -19.07
C GLN A 621 -9.40 -8.18 -19.10
N THR A 622 -10.22 -7.62 -18.21
CA THR A 622 -10.17 -6.19 -17.91
C THR A 622 -8.83 -5.92 -17.26
N VAL A 623 -8.15 -4.83 -17.57
CA VAL A 623 -6.94 -4.36 -16.87
C VAL A 623 -7.17 -3.03 -16.17
N VAL A 624 -8.32 -2.41 -16.41
CA VAL A 624 -8.81 -1.24 -15.68
C VAL A 624 -8.98 -1.61 -14.21
N GLY A 625 -8.27 -0.92 -13.32
CA GLY A 625 -8.25 -1.19 -11.88
C GLY A 625 -7.22 -2.23 -11.42
N ALA A 626 -6.46 -2.85 -12.34
CA ALA A 626 -5.34 -3.72 -11.98
C ALA A 626 -4.11 -2.87 -11.62
N PHE A 627 -3.47 -3.15 -10.48
CA PHE A 627 -2.29 -2.40 -10.04
C PHE A 627 -1.02 -2.94 -10.71
N THR A 628 0.00 -2.08 -10.86
CA THR A 628 1.36 -2.52 -11.19
C THR A 628 2.15 -2.56 -9.90
N ASP A 629 2.52 -3.76 -9.44
CA ASP A 629 3.21 -3.93 -8.17
C ASP A 629 4.65 -3.38 -8.30
N ARG A 630 5.13 -2.71 -7.27
CA ARG A 630 6.52 -2.23 -7.22
C ARG A 630 7.53 -3.40 -7.29
N THR A 631 7.10 -4.61 -6.96
CA THR A 631 7.89 -5.84 -7.05
C THR A 631 7.83 -6.53 -8.41
N ASP A 632 7.02 -6.04 -9.35
CA ASP A 632 6.96 -6.60 -10.69
C ASP A 632 8.31 -6.47 -11.40
N PRO A 633 8.79 -7.53 -12.07
CA PRO A 633 10.05 -7.49 -12.79
C PRO A 633 9.98 -6.54 -13.98
N ALA A 634 11.04 -5.75 -14.19
CA ALA A 634 11.13 -4.89 -15.34
C ALA A 634 10.98 -5.68 -16.66
N LEU A 635 10.17 -5.15 -17.57
CA LEU A 635 9.95 -5.73 -18.90
C LEU A 635 11.11 -5.35 -19.82
N ALA A 636 11.91 -6.34 -20.22
CA ALA A 636 13.15 -6.15 -20.98
C ALA A 636 12.97 -5.49 -22.36
N CYS A 637 11.75 -5.45 -22.89
CA CYS A 637 11.42 -4.85 -24.18
C CYS A 637 11.03 -3.36 -24.10
N LEU A 638 10.99 -2.76 -22.91
CA LEU A 638 10.66 -1.36 -22.72
C LEU A 638 11.90 -0.46 -22.71
N THR A 639 11.75 0.76 -23.21
CA THR A 639 12.73 1.85 -23.09
C THR A 639 12.46 2.69 -21.83
N SER A 640 13.44 3.46 -21.36
CA SER A 640 13.31 4.28 -20.13
C SER A 640 12.23 5.36 -20.17
N SER A 641 11.65 5.64 -21.35
CA SER A 641 10.56 6.61 -21.54
C SER A 641 9.17 5.97 -21.56
N GLN A 642 9.08 4.65 -21.47
CA GLN A 642 7.83 3.89 -21.51
C GLN A 642 7.51 3.35 -20.12
N LEU A 643 6.29 3.61 -19.64
CA LEU A 643 5.78 3.16 -18.36
C LEU A 643 4.69 2.10 -18.59
N VAL A 644 4.48 1.24 -17.60
CA VAL A 644 3.36 0.30 -17.57
C VAL A 644 2.41 0.76 -16.47
N SER A 645 1.14 0.98 -16.80
CA SER A 645 0.18 1.55 -15.86
C SER A 645 -0.58 0.50 -15.07
N ASN A 646 -1.00 -0.59 -15.73
CA ASN A 646 -1.77 -1.67 -15.12
C ASN A 646 -1.20 -3.02 -15.55
N THR A 647 -1.14 -4.00 -14.64
CA THR A 647 -0.63 -5.34 -14.97
C THR A 647 -1.47 -6.49 -14.45
N VAL A 648 -1.44 -7.61 -15.17
CA VAL A 648 -2.06 -8.87 -14.78
C VAL A 648 -1.16 -10.07 -15.05
N TRP A 649 -1.33 -11.11 -14.26
CA TRP A 649 -0.47 -12.28 -14.20
C TRP A 649 -1.19 -13.57 -14.60
N PHE A 650 -0.48 -14.42 -15.35
CA PHE A 650 -0.89 -15.79 -15.66
C PHE A 650 0.28 -16.75 -15.44
N LYS A 651 0.00 -18.01 -15.13
CA LYS A 651 1.02 -19.06 -14.99
C LYS A 651 0.69 -20.26 -15.88
N PHE A 652 1.69 -20.84 -16.53
CA PHE A 652 1.54 -22.05 -17.34
C PHE A 652 2.67 -23.04 -17.05
N THR A 653 2.31 -24.29 -16.79
CA THR A 653 3.27 -25.40 -16.64
C THR A 653 2.99 -26.42 -17.74
N PRO A 654 3.85 -26.55 -18.77
CA PRO A 654 3.61 -27.47 -19.85
C PRO A 654 3.84 -28.91 -19.39
N ALA A 655 2.95 -29.83 -19.79
CA ALA A 655 3.10 -31.26 -19.49
C ALA A 655 4.25 -31.91 -20.28
N TYR A 656 4.63 -31.33 -21.42
CA TYR A 656 5.72 -31.78 -22.27
C TYR A 656 6.39 -30.57 -22.93
N THR A 657 7.65 -30.72 -23.34
CA THR A 657 8.38 -29.62 -23.97
C THR A 657 7.72 -29.24 -25.29
N MET A 658 7.35 -27.97 -25.43
CA MET A 658 6.54 -27.48 -26.54
C MET A 658 6.94 -26.05 -26.93
N THR A 659 6.61 -25.67 -28.17
CA THR A 659 6.66 -24.25 -28.56
C THR A 659 5.33 -23.62 -28.17
N VAL A 660 5.39 -22.62 -27.28
CA VAL A 660 4.25 -21.80 -26.89
C VAL A 660 4.24 -20.54 -27.73
N ASN A 661 3.09 -20.24 -28.33
CA ASN A 661 2.77 -18.96 -28.95
C ASN A 661 1.88 -18.19 -27.99
N ALA A 662 2.41 -17.10 -27.43
CA ALA A 662 1.66 -16.19 -26.58
C ALA A 662 1.28 -14.95 -27.39
N PHE A 663 0.03 -14.52 -27.27
CA PHE A 663 -0.55 -13.46 -28.07
C PHE A 663 -1.50 -12.63 -27.23
N THR A 664 -1.43 -11.31 -27.40
CA THR A 664 -2.41 -10.36 -26.86
C THR A 664 -3.14 -9.66 -27.99
N PHE A 665 -4.39 -9.24 -27.79
CA PHE A 665 -5.12 -8.39 -28.74
C PHE A 665 -5.59 -7.13 -28.01
N GLY A 666 -5.27 -5.97 -28.57
CA GLY A 666 -5.51 -4.66 -27.97
C GLY A 666 -4.45 -3.65 -28.41
N TYR A 667 -4.75 -2.35 -28.31
CA TYR A 667 -3.78 -1.30 -28.62
C TYR A 667 -2.93 -0.98 -27.38
N ASN A 668 -1.62 -0.73 -27.57
CA ASN A 668 -0.66 -0.33 -26.53
C ASN A 668 -0.46 -1.38 -25.43
N THR A 669 -0.32 -2.64 -25.84
CA THR A 669 -0.06 -3.78 -24.96
C THR A 669 1.43 -4.06 -24.82
N VAL A 670 1.85 -4.50 -23.64
CA VAL A 670 3.14 -5.17 -23.42
C VAL A 670 2.93 -6.53 -22.78
N MET A 671 3.78 -7.48 -23.14
CA MET A 671 3.77 -8.80 -22.54
C MET A 671 5.20 -9.29 -22.30
N GLY A 672 5.43 -9.87 -21.13
CA GLY A 672 6.66 -10.57 -20.76
C GLY A 672 6.39 -11.96 -20.22
N VAL A 673 7.36 -12.86 -20.36
CA VAL A 673 7.35 -14.18 -19.73
C VAL A 673 8.64 -14.43 -18.97
N TYR A 674 8.51 -15.02 -17.80
CA TYR A 674 9.58 -15.25 -16.83
C TYR A 674 9.65 -16.73 -16.44
N ASP A 675 10.86 -17.21 -16.16
CA ASP A 675 11.11 -18.54 -15.60
C ASP A 675 10.87 -18.59 -14.07
N PRO A 676 10.98 -19.74 -13.39
CA PRO A 676 10.78 -19.83 -11.94
C PRO A 676 11.74 -18.98 -11.09
N ALA A 677 12.87 -18.52 -11.66
CA ALA A 677 13.80 -17.61 -11.01
C ALA A 677 13.51 -16.14 -11.33
N MET A 678 12.36 -15.85 -11.94
CA MET A 678 11.94 -14.53 -12.41
C MET A 678 12.91 -13.90 -13.44
N THR A 679 13.63 -14.73 -14.18
CA THR A 679 14.48 -14.27 -15.29
C THR A 679 13.64 -14.13 -16.56
N SER A 680 13.75 -12.98 -17.24
CA SER A 680 13.01 -12.71 -18.49
C SER A 680 13.40 -13.71 -19.59
N VAL A 681 12.42 -14.45 -20.10
CA VAL A 681 12.57 -15.42 -21.19
C VAL A 681 12.25 -14.78 -22.55
N ALA A 682 11.17 -14.01 -22.63
CA ALA A 682 10.78 -13.24 -23.82
C ALA A 682 9.91 -12.04 -23.44
N CYS A 683 9.90 -11.01 -24.29
CA CYS A 683 9.13 -9.78 -24.09
C CYS A 683 8.79 -9.17 -25.46
N ASN A 684 7.60 -8.60 -25.61
CA ASN A 684 7.21 -7.82 -26.79
C ASN A 684 6.30 -6.66 -26.36
N ASN A 685 6.52 -5.48 -26.95
CA ASN A 685 5.61 -4.32 -26.92
C ASN A 685 5.13 -4.02 -28.36
N ASP A 686 3.86 -3.75 -28.54
CA ASP A 686 3.21 -3.64 -29.86
C ASP A 686 3.48 -2.33 -30.62
N VAL A 687 4.60 -1.66 -30.33
CA VAL A 687 4.91 -0.25 -30.71
C VAL A 687 5.30 -0.08 -32.20
N ALA A 688 5.22 -1.13 -33.02
CA ALA A 688 5.49 -1.03 -34.45
C ALA A 688 4.28 -0.46 -35.22
N PRO A 689 4.46 0.46 -36.19
CA PRO A 689 3.35 1.04 -36.95
C PRO A 689 2.45 -0.01 -37.61
N GLY A 690 1.15 0.01 -37.28
CA GLY A 690 0.15 -0.92 -37.80
C GLY A 690 0.08 -2.28 -37.09
N VAL A 691 0.84 -2.48 -36.00
CA VAL A 691 0.73 -3.63 -35.10
C VAL A 691 -0.22 -3.28 -33.95
N THR A 692 -1.11 -4.21 -33.61
CA THR A 692 -2.16 -4.04 -32.58
C THR A 692 -2.19 -5.22 -31.61
N TRP A 693 -1.01 -5.83 -31.44
CA TRP A 693 -0.84 -7.03 -30.63
C TRP A 693 0.62 -7.21 -30.21
N SER A 694 0.84 -7.57 -28.94
CA SER A 694 2.11 -8.15 -28.50
C SER A 694 2.09 -9.65 -28.70
N GLN A 695 3.12 -10.20 -29.35
CA GLN A 695 3.24 -11.63 -29.63
C GLN A 695 4.68 -12.12 -29.53
N PHE A 696 4.90 -13.27 -28.91
CA PHE A 696 6.19 -13.97 -28.97
C PHE A 696 6.02 -15.48 -28.93
N ASN A 697 7.09 -16.17 -29.35
CA ASN A 697 7.20 -17.61 -29.27
C ASN A 697 8.41 -17.98 -28.40
N PHE A 698 8.26 -18.99 -27.55
CA PHE A 698 9.40 -19.57 -26.84
C PHE A 698 9.20 -21.07 -26.63
N THR A 699 10.30 -21.78 -26.37
CA THR A 699 10.27 -23.21 -26.02
C THR A 699 10.07 -23.35 -24.52
N ALA A 700 8.90 -23.84 -24.12
CA ALA A 700 8.57 -24.12 -22.73
C ALA A 700 8.97 -25.55 -22.38
N VAL A 701 9.76 -25.74 -21.32
CA VAL A 701 10.27 -27.05 -20.89
C VAL A 701 9.24 -27.76 -20.02
N ALA A 702 9.03 -29.06 -20.27
CA ALA A 702 8.13 -29.91 -19.50
C ALA A 702 8.34 -29.75 -17.97
N GLY A 703 7.26 -29.51 -17.23
CA GLY A 703 7.27 -29.39 -15.77
C GLY A 703 7.79 -28.07 -15.22
N THR A 704 8.26 -27.14 -16.06
CA THR A 704 8.71 -25.80 -15.63
C THR A 704 7.55 -24.81 -15.66
N THR A 705 7.24 -24.17 -14.55
CA THR A 705 6.21 -23.13 -14.49
C THR A 705 6.76 -21.80 -15.02
N TYR A 706 6.07 -21.23 -16.02
CA TYR A 706 6.37 -19.91 -16.56
C TYR A 706 5.30 -18.92 -16.13
N SER A 707 5.73 -17.72 -15.74
CA SER A 707 4.84 -16.62 -15.33
C SER A 707 4.77 -15.58 -16.45
N PHE A 708 3.58 -15.17 -16.83
CA PHE A 708 3.31 -14.19 -17.89
C PHE A 708 2.78 -12.92 -17.24
N LEU A 709 3.44 -11.81 -17.52
CA LEU A 709 3.02 -10.46 -17.14
C LEU A 709 2.46 -9.77 -18.38
N ILE A 710 1.27 -9.19 -18.26
CA ILE A 710 0.61 -8.45 -19.34
C ILE A 710 0.25 -7.08 -18.78
N GLY A 711 0.51 -6.02 -19.53
CA GLY A 711 0.12 -4.68 -19.09
C GLY A 711 -0.13 -3.67 -20.20
N ASP A 712 -0.60 -2.50 -19.79
CA ASP A 712 -0.88 -1.34 -20.64
C ASP A 712 0.32 -0.40 -20.67
N LEU A 713 0.73 0.06 -21.86
CA LEU A 713 1.79 1.06 -22.03
C LEU A 713 1.28 2.51 -21.89
N THR A 714 2.05 3.33 -21.17
CA THR A 714 1.86 4.78 -21.04
C THR A 714 3.17 5.57 -21.24
N PRO A 715 3.14 6.82 -21.77
CA PRO A 715 1.99 7.47 -22.42
C PRO A 715 1.63 6.75 -23.74
N ALA A 716 0.39 6.92 -24.22
CA ALA A 716 -0.05 6.38 -25.51
C ALA A 716 0.84 6.91 -26.64
N SER A 717 1.90 6.18 -26.99
CA SER A 717 2.94 6.67 -27.91
C SER A 717 2.61 6.33 -29.37
N ASN A 718 1.34 6.09 -29.71
CA ASN A 718 0.96 5.82 -31.09
C ASN A 718 0.70 7.14 -31.85
N PRO A 719 1.14 7.27 -33.12
CA PRO A 719 0.98 8.48 -33.93
C PRO A 719 -0.49 8.92 -34.19
N ASP A 720 -1.49 8.13 -33.76
CA ASP A 720 -2.91 8.33 -34.05
C ASP A 720 -3.75 8.85 -32.87
N GLY A 721 -3.17 8.95 -31.65
CA GLY A 721 -3.84 9.53 -30.48
C GLY A 721 -4.94 8.68 -29.84
N SER A 722 -4.98 7.37 -30.09
CA SER A 722 -5.98 6.46 -29.49
C SER A 722 -5.63 6.02 -28.06
N SER A 723 -6.63 5.96 -27.17
CA SER A 723 -6.52 5.45 -25.79
C SER A 723 -6.52 3.91 -25.73
N PRO A 724 -5.84 3.30 -24.75
CA PRO A 724 -5.87 1.84 -24.58
C PRO A 724 -7.29 1.32 -24.30
N PRO A 725 -7.65 0.12 -24.77
CA PRO A 725 -8.97 -0.46 -24.56
C PRO A 725 -9.15 -0.95 -23.11
N ALA A 726 -10.38 -0.84 -22.58
CA ALA A 726 -10.72 -1.30 -21.22
C ALA A 726 -10.55 -2.82 -20.99
N GLN A 727 -10.44 -3.62 -22.06
CA GLN A 727 -10.28 -5.08 -22.01
C GLN A 727 -9.22 -5.53 -23.01
N LEU A 728 -8.33 -6.42 -22.56
CA LEU A 728 -7.32 -7.08 -23.37
C LEU A 728 -7.71 -8.54 -23.58
N VAL A 729 -7.41 -9.09 -24.76
CA VAL A 729 -7.52 -10.54 -24.98
C VAL A 729 -6.15 -11.16 -24.83
N PHE A 730 -6.01 -12.16 -23.98
CA PHE A 730 -4.79 -12.95 -23.84
C PHE A 730 -5.03 -14.37 -24.35
N SER A 731 -4.12 -14.87 -25.19
CA SER A 731 -4.19 -16.22 -25.73
C SER A 731 -2.85 -16.92 -25.69
N LEU A 732 -2.86 -18.18 -25.25
CA LEU A 732 -1.76 -19.13 -25.40
C LEU A 732 -2.17 -20.25 -26.33
N SER A 733 -1.32 -20.57 -27.29
CA SER A 733 -1.48 -21.73 -28.16
C SER A 733 -0.16 -22.46 -28.34
N THR A 734 -0.22 -23.65 -28.93
CA THR A 734 0.98 -24.39 -29.32
C THR A 734 0.90 -24.80 -30.78
N THR A 735 2.04 -24.71 -31.47
CA THR A 735 2.20 -25.19 -32.85
C THR A 735 2.78 -26.60 -32.91
N THR A 736 3.24 -27.13 -31.78
CA THR A 736 3.72 -28.50 -31.64
C THR A 736 2.56 -29.40 -31.20
N PRO A 737 2.17 -30.41 -32.00
CA PRO A 737 1.15 -31.36 -31.57
C PRO A 737 1.57 -32.02 -30.26
N PRO A 738 0.62 -32.38 -29.37
CA PRO A 738 0.93 -33.23 -28.24
C PRO A 738 1.61 -34.51 -28.71
N PRO A 739 2.64 -35.00 -28.00
CA PRO A 739 3.08 -36.36 -28.23
C PRO A 739 1.88 -37.28 -28.08
N THR A 740 1.73 -38.21 -29.03
CA THR A 740 0.65 -39.20 -29.03
C THR A 740 1.20 -40.58 -28.70
N GLY A 741 0.38 -41.37 -28.02
CA GLY A 741 0.60 -42.79 -27.76
C GLY A 741 -0.57 -43.64 -28.26
N SER A 742 -0.47 -44.94 -27.99
CA SER A 742 -1.55 -45.90 -28.22
C SER A 742 -1.83 -46.69 -26.95
N LEU A 743 -3.11 -46.93 -26.70
CA LEU A 743 -3.59 -47.87 -25.72
C LEU A 743 -3.66 -49.25 -26.40
N ASN A 744 -2.82 -50.18 -25.95
CA ASN A 744 -2.91 -51.59 -26.32
C ASN A 744 -3.69 -52.30 -25.20
N GLY A 745 -5.02 -52.24 -25.31
CA GLY A 745 -5.95 -52.75 -24.33
C GLY A 745 -6.15 -54.26 -24.41
N SER A 746 -6.48 -54.88 -23.28
CA SER A 746 -6.94 -56.27 -23.20
C SER A 746 -8.08 -56.41 -22.19
N VAL A 747 -9.03 -57.27 -22.51
CA VAL A 747 -10.12 -57.69 -21.61
C VAL A 747 -10.09 -59.20 -21.43
N LEU A 748 -10.61 -59.67 -20.30
CA LEU A 748 -10.95 -61.08 -20.12
C LEU A 748 -12.46 -61.23 -20.22
N LEU A 749 -12.95 -62.00 -21.18
CA LEU A 749 -14.39 -62.28 -21.30
C LEU A 749 -14.71 -63.52 -20.47
N GLU A 750 -15.64 -63.39 -19.52
CA GLU A 750 -16.03 -64.51 -18.66
C GLU A 750 -16.69 -65.63 -19.48
N GLY A 751 -16.48 -66.89 -19.08
CA GLY A 751 -17.11 -68.04 -19.73
C GLY A 751 -16.50 -68.46 -21.08
N ARG A 752 -15.54 -67.71 -21.63
CA ARG A 752 -14.87 -68.07 -22.90
C ARG A 752 -13.82 -69.18 -22.72
N PRO A 753 -13.58 -70.00 -23.76
CA PRO A 753 -12.43 -70.92 -23.81
C PRO A 753 -11.10 -70.17 -23.79
N ALA A 754 -10.00 -70.89 -23.54
CA ALA A 754 -8.67 -70.28 -23.49
C ALA A 754 -8.30 -69.64 -24.84
N PRO A 755 -7.85 -68.37 -24.87
CA PRO A 755 -7.45 -67.71 -26.11
C PRO A 755 -6.13 -68.30 -26.66
N PRO A 756 -5.87 -68.21 -27.99
CA PRO A 756 -6.68 -67.54 -28.99
C PRO A 756 -7.85 -68.40 -29.51
N ASP A 757 -9.06 -67.84 -29.58
CA ASP A 757 -10.25 -68.52 -30.11
C ASP A 757 -11.20 -67.51 -30.82
N PRO A 758 -11.86 -67.87 -31.94
CA PRO A 758 -12.79 -66.97 -32.66
C PRO A 758 -13.86 -66.31 -31.78
N VAL A 759 -14.32 -66.97 -30.71
CA VAL A 759 -15.36 -66.41 -29.81
C VAL A 759 -14.87 -65.22 -28.98
N TRP A 760 -13.56 -64.95 -28.96
CA TRP A 760 -13.01 -63.75 -28.34
C TRP A 760 -13.18 -62.51 -29.22
N SER A 761 -13.45 -62.66 -30.51
CA SER A 761 -13.60 -61.52 -31.42
C SER A 761 -15.02 -60.96 -31.37
N VAL A 762 -15.25 -60.06 -30.43
CA VAL A 762 -16.57 -59.46 -30.17
C VAL A 762 -16.52 -57.93 -30.23
N PRO A 763 -17.63 -57.26 -30.62
CA PRO A 763 -17.74 -55.81 -30.50
C PRO A 763 -17.72 -55.39 -29.03
N LEU A 764 -16.84 -54.45 -28.70
CA LEU A 764 -16.66 -53.91 -27.37
C LEU A 764 -16.84 -52.39 -27.40
N HIS A 765 -17.77 -51.86 -26.61
CA HIS A 765 -17.89 -50.42 -26.38
C HIS A 765 -16.76 -49.97 -25.46
N VAL A 766 -15.84 -49.17 -25.99
CA VAL A 766 -14.68 -48.66 -25.28
C VAL A 766 -14.80 -47.15 -25.16
N VAL A 767 -14.65 -46.66 -23.92
CA VAL A 767 -14.60 -45.23 -23.63
C VAL A 767 -13.26 -44.93 -22.98
N VAL A 768 -12.54 -43.93 -23.50
CA VAL A 768 -11.25 -43.46 -22.97
C VAL A 768 -11.40 -41.99 -22.65
N LYS A 769 -11.41 -41.63 -21.36
CA LYS A 769 -11.65 -40.25 -20.91
C LYS A 769 -10.47 -39.76 -20.06
N PRO A 770 -9.93 -38.55 -20.32
CA PRO A 770 -8.88 -37.98 -19.48
C PRO A 770 -9.33 -37.85 -18.03
N THR A 771 -8.47 -38.18 -17.05
CA THR A 771 -8.80 -38.02 -15.62
C THR A 771 -8.91 -36.57 -15.20
N SER A 772 -8.34 -35.64 -15.99
CA SER A 772 -8.48 -34.19 -15.83
C SER A 772 -9.88 -33.65 -16.19
N GLY A 773 -10.77 -34.47 -16.76
CA GLY A 773 -12.10 -34.07 -17.22
C GLY A 773 -12.14 -33.71 -18.72
N GLY A 774 -13.33 -33.32 -19.19
CA GLY A 774 -13.59 -32.99 -20.61
C GLY A 774 -14.30 -34.10 -21.40
N ALA A 775 -14.28 -33.98 -22.73
CA ALA A 775 -14.85 -34.98 -23.64
C ALA A 775 -13.98 -36.26 -23.67
N ALA A 776 -14.59 -37.41 -23.99
CA ALA A 776 -13.83 -38.64 -24.18
C ALA A 776 -12.85 -38.49 -25.36
N ALA A 777 -11.60 -38.92 -25.15
CA ALA A 777 -10.60 -38.99 -26.21
C ALA A 777 -10.93 -40.10 -27.23
N PHE A 778 -11.67 -41.11 -26.80
CA PHE A 778 -12.29 -42.11 -27.66
C PHE A 778 -13.60 -42.59 -27.02
N ASP A 779 -14.64 -42.71 -27.84
CA ASP A 779 -15.93 -43.29 -27.45
C ASP A 779 -16.49 -44.01 -28.68
N GLY A 780 -16.55 -45.33 -28.63
CA GLY A 780 -16.99 -46.12 -29.77
C GLY A 780 -16.82 -47.62 -29.60
N THR A 781 -17.27 -48.35 -30.61
CA THR A 781 -17.18 -49.82 -30.65
C THR A 781 -15.91 -50.27 -31.36
N ILE A 782 -15.13 -51.13 -30.71
CA ILE A 782 -13.95 -51.79 -31.26
C ILE A 782 -14.16 -53.31 -31.23
N THR A 783 -13.89 -53.99 -32.33
CA THR A 783 -13.87 -55.45 -32.35
C THR A 783 -12.55 -55.94 -31.77
N THR A 784 -12.64 -56.78 -30.74
CA THR A 784 -11.48 -57.43 -30.12
C THR A 784 -10.82 -58.46 -31.04
N GLY A 785 -9.53 -58.70 -30.83
CA GLY A 785 -8.79 -59.78 -31.47
C GLY A 785 -9.08 -61.14 -30.86
N LEU A 786 -8.33 -62.16 -31.26
CA LEU A 786 -8.59 -63.56 -30.86
C LEU A 786 -8.24 -63.84 -29.39
N SER A 787 -7.61 -62.90 -28.68
CA SER A 787 -7.28 -62.99 -27.26
C SER A 787 -7.88 -61.86 -26.41
N GLY A 788 -8.89 -61.16 -26.92
CA GLY A 788 -9.54 -60.05 -26.21
C GLY A 788 -8.75 -58.72 -26.26
N GLU A 789 -7.76 -58.62 -27.14
CA GLU A 789 -6.95 -57.41 -27.34
C GLU A 789 -7.66 -56.37 -28.22
N PHE A 790 -7.44 -55.10 -27.96
CA PHE A 790 -7.93 -53.97 -28.76
C PHE A 790 -6.92 -52.81 -28.75
N ILE A 791 -6.99 -51.93 -29.75
CA ILE A 791 -6.05 -50.79 -29.87
C ILE A 791 -6.82 -49.49 -30.05
N VAL A 792 -6.48 -48.48 -29.25
CA VAL A 792 -6.88 -47.09 -29.45
C VAL A 792 -5.62 -46.26 -29.72
N SER A 793 -5.50 -45.71 -30.92
CA SER A 793 -4.33 -44.93 -31.36
C SER A 793 -4.56 -43.42 -31.27
N ASN A 794 -3.48 -42.65 -31.38
CA ASN A 794 -3.49 -41.18 -31.40
C ASN A 794 -4.05 -40.54 -30.12
N LEU A 795 -3.90 -41.23 -28.99
CA LEU A 795 -4.23 -40.66 -27.68
C LEU A 795 -3.12 -39.69 -27.29
N ALA A 796 -3.46 -38.51 -26.79
CA ALA A 796 -2.45 -37.62 -26.22
C ALA A 796 -1.76 -38.32 -25.03
N VAL A 797 -0.50 -38.00 -24.78
CA VAL A 797 0.19 -38.48 -23.57
C VAL A 797 -0.50 -37.89 -22.34
N GLY A 798 -0.92 -38.74 -21.40
CA GLY A 798 -1.72 -38.33 -20.24
C GLY A 798 -2.32 -39.51 -19.49
N GLU A 799 -3.02 -39.22 -18.38
CA GLU A 799 -3.72 -40.23 -17.58
C GLU A 799 -5.21 -40.30 -17.97
N TYR A 800 -5.70 -41.53 -18.14
CA TYR A 800 -7.04 -41.82 -18.65
C TYR A 800 -7.77 -42.84 -17.79
N ASP A 801 -9.07 -42.63 -17.59
CA ASP A 801 -10.01 -43.68 -17.22
C ASP A 801 -10.49 -44.39 -18.50
N ILE A 802 -10.44 -45.71 -18.48
CA ILE A 802 -10.72 -46.58 -19.63
C ILE A 802 -11.82 -47.54 -19.22
N TRP A 803 -12.97 -47.44 -19.89
CA TRP A 803 -14.09 -48.36 -19.74
C TRP A 803 -14.16 -49.31 -20.91
N ALA A 804 -14.56 -50.55 -20.64
CA ALA A 804 -14.89 -51.55 -21.64
C ALA A 804 -16.20 -52.23 -21.26
N LYS A 805 -17.13 -52.34 -22.21
CA LYS A 805 -18.40 -53.06 -22.07
C LYS A 805 -18.73 -53.85 -23.33
N GLY A 806 -19.08 -55.13 -23.17
CA GLY A 806 -19.65 -55.96 -24.22
C GLY A 806 -21.18 -55.97 -24.15
N ALA A 807 -21.82 -56.38 -25.24
CA ALA A 807 -23.29 -56.40 -25.33
C ALA A 807 -23.97 -57.30 -24.29
N HIS A 808 -23.26 -58.31 -23.78
CA HIS A 808 -23.78 -59.26 -22.78
C HIS A 808 -23.06 -59.16 -21.43
N THR A 809 -22.15 -58.18 -21.29
CA THR A 809 -21.27 -58.08 -20.13
C THR A 809 -21.48 -56.80 -19.34
N LEU A 810 -21.17 -56.88 -18.06
CA LEU A 810 -21.04 -55.74 -17.18
C LEU A 810 -19.77 -54.93 -17.52
N SER A 811 -19.91 -53.61 -17.57
CA SER A 811 -18.83 -52.65 -17.76
C SER A 811 -17.77 -52.75 -16.65
N ASN A 812 -16.49 -52.61 -17.03
CA ASN A 812 -15.36 -52.50 -16.10
C ASN A 812 -14.49 -51.27 -16.45
N ARG A 813 -13.76 -50.75 -15.45
CA ARG A 813 -12.94 -49.53 -15.56
C ARG A 813 -11.55 -49.72 -14.99
N VAL A 814 -10.54 -49.21 -15.69
CA VAL A 814 -9.15 -49.08 -15.21
C VAL A 814 -8.61 -47.68 -15.49
N THR A 815 -7.72 -47.18 -14.64
CA THR A 815 -7.00 -45.91 -14.83
C THR A 815 -5.56 -46.20 -15.25
N ALA A 816 -5.06 -45.56 -16.32
CA ALA A 816 -3.71 -45.77 -16.83
C ALA A 816 -3.10 -44.50 -17.45
N ALA A 817 -1.78 -44.35 -17.32
CA ALA A 817 -1.00 -43.28 -17.96
C ALA A 817 -0.43 -43.73 -19.31
N ILE A 818 -0.80 -43.03 -20.38
CA ILE A 818 -0.37 -43.28 -21.76
C ILE A 818 0.86 -42.41 -22.06
N SER A 819 1.99 -43.02 -22.43
CA SER A 819 3.24 -42.30 -22.75
C SER A 819 3.94 -42.81 -24.03
N GLY A 820 3.24 -43.61 -24.83
CA GLY A 820 3.75 -44.37 -25.99
C GLY A 820 2.83 -45.54 -26.29
N GLU A 821 3.36 -46.68 -26.74
CA GLU A 821 2.59 -47.93 -26.79
C GLU A 821 2.41 -48.49 -25.38
N THR A 822 1.21 -48.35 -24.82
CA THR A 822 0.95 -48.63 -23.41
C THR A 822 0.02 -49.84 -23.27
N PRO A 823 0.51 -50.98 -22.76
CA PRO A 823 -0.33 -52.15 -22.50
C PRO A 823 -1.20 -51.91 -21.25
N VAL A 824 -2.50 -52.13 -21.38
CA VAL A 824 -3.46 -51.96 -20.28
C VAL A 824 -4.43 -53.14 -20.25
N SER A 825 -4.68 -53.69 -19.05
CA SER A 825 -5.72 -54.69 -18.85
C SER A 825 -6.90 -54.05 -18.13
N VAL A 826 -8.07 -54.04 -18.76
CA VAL A 826 -9.31 -53.53 -18.13
C VAL A 826 -9.87 -54.56 -17.13
N GLY A 827 -9.39 -55.80 -17.20
CA GLY A 827 -9.80 -56.91 -16.33
C GLY A 827 -10.92 -57.74 -16.93
N THR A 828 -11.62 -58.49 -16.07
CA THR A 828 -12.70 -59.38 -16.49
C THR A 828 -13.99 -58.61 -16.72
N LEU A 829 -14.62 -58.82 -17.87
CA LEU A 829 -15.98 -58.41 -18.18
C LEU A 829 -16.91 -59.59 -17.87
N LYS A 830 -17.76 -59.37 -16.87
CA LYS A 830 -18.65 -60.40 -16.33
C LYS A 830 -19.87 -60.57 -17.23
N GLU A 831 -20.20 -61.80 -17.59
CA GLU A 831 -21.34 -62.11 -18.46
C GLU A 831 -22.68 -62.09 -17.70
N GLY A 832 -23.80 -62.02 -18.42
CA GLY A 832 -25.14 -62.17 -17.86
C GLY A 832 -26.11 -61.02 -18.13
N ASP A 833 -25.66 -59.94 -18.77
CA ASP A 833 -26.44 -58.72 -19.08
C ASP A 833 -27.07 -58.83 -20.48
N ALA A 834 -28.06 -59.70 -20.63
CA ALA A 834 -28.71 -59.99 -21.91
C ALA A 834 -29.54 -58.83 -22.48
N ASN A 835 -29.96 -57.87 -21.64
CA ASN A 835 -30.73 -56.70 -22.09
C ASN A 835 -29.87 -55.44 -22.26
N ASP A 836 -28.55 -55.52 -22.05
CA ASP A 836 -27.57 -54.44 -22.21
C ASP A 836 -27.85 -53.23 -21.31
N ASP A 837 -28.44 -53.43 -20.13
CA ASP A 837 -28.75 -52.37 -19.16
C ASP A 837 -27.65 -52.16 -18.10
N ASN A 838 -26.54 -52.89 -18.23
CA ASN A 838 -25.38 -52.90 -17.34
C ASN A 838 -25.69 -53.44 -15.93
N THR A 839 -26.75 -54.22 -15.77
CA THR A 839 -27.12 -54.92 -14.53
C THR A 839 -27.63 -56.33 -14.82
N VAL A 840 -27.06 -57.33 -14.15
CA VAL A 840 -27.59 -58.71 -14.27
C VAL A 840 -28.77 -58.88 -13.33
N GLY A 841 -29.98 -59.00 -13.88
CA GLY A 841 -31.21 -59.06 -13.11
C GLY A 841 -32.28 -59.98 -13.70
N ILE A 842 -33.52 -59.72 -13.26
CA ILE A 842 -34.68 -60.54 -13.65
C ILE A 842 -35.03 -60.35 -15.14
N GLY A 843 -34.66 -59.22 -15.73
CA GLY A 843 -34.80 -58.95 -17.16
C GLY A 843 -33.98 -59.94 -17.98
N ASP A 844 -32.71 -60.10 -17.64
CA ASP A 844 -31.77 -61.01 -18.32
C ASP A 844 -32.17 -62.46 -18.14
N PHE A 845 -32.56 -62.82 -16.92
CA PHE A 845 -33.06 -64.17 -16.64
C PHE A 845 -34.28 -64.51 -17.51
N SER A 846 -35.16 -63.54 -17.75
CA SER A 846 -36.35 -63.75 -18.59
C SER A 846 -35.97 -64.00 -20.06
N ILE A 847 -34.95 -63.31 -20.58
CA ILE A 847 -34.43 -63.51 -21.93
C ILE A 847 -33.78 -64.91 -22.03
N LEU A 848 -32.92 -65.27 -21.07
CA LEU A 848 -32.29 -66.58 -21.03
C LEU A 848 -33.30 -67.72 -20.91
N ALA A 849 -34.29 -67.59 -20.02
CA ALA A 849 -35.31 -68.62 -19.81
C ALA A 849 -36.17 -68.86 -21.06
N ALA A 850 -36.41 -67.82 -21.87
CA ALA A 850 -37.17 -67.94 -23.13
C ALA A 850 -36.38 -68.70 -24.21
N ALA A 851 -35.06 -68.60 -24.21
CA ALA A 851 -34.17 -69.25 -25.17
C ALA A 851 -33.57 -70.58 -24.65
N PHE A 852 -33.81 -70.96 -23.40
CA PHE A 852 -33.15 -72.10 -22.77
C PHE A 852 -33.40 -73.43 -23.49
N GLY A 853 -32.31 -74.17 -23.75
CA GLY A 853 -32.32 -75.43 -24.49
C GLY A 853 -32.35 -75.28 -26.01
N SER A 854 -32.19 -74.07 -26.54
CA SER A 854 -32.08 -73.81 -27.97
C SER A 854 -30.62 -73.81 -28.44
N THR A 855 -30.43 -73.95 -29.76
CA THR A 855 -29.13 -73.89 -30.42
C THR A 855 -29.21 -72.94 -31.61
N GLU A 856 -28.07 -72.38 -32.02
CA GLU A 856 -27.97 -71.44 -33.14
C GLU A 856 -28.69 -71.97 -34.40
N GLY A 857 -29.51 -71.12 -35.03
CA GLY A 857 -30.37 -71.47 -36.16
C GLY A 857 -31.73 -72.08 -35.79
N GLY A 858 -31.99 -72.34 -34.50
CA GLY A 858 -33.29 -72.78 -33.98
C GLY A 858 -34.31 -71.63 -33.87
N ALA A 859 -35.61 -71.96 -33.94
CA ALA A 859 -36.69 -70.97 -33.93
C ALA A 859 -36.81 -70.15 -32.63
N ASN A 860 -36.28 -70.68 -31.52
CA ASN A 860 -36.32 -70.04 -30.20
C ASN A 860 -34.93 -69.58 -29.72
N TYR A 861 -33.93 -69.59 -30.61
CA TYR A 861 -32.59 -69.16 -30.25
C TYR A 861 -32.51 -67.63 -30.18
N ASP A 862 -31.96 -67.13 -29.09
CA ASP A 862 -31.67 -65.72 -28.87
C ASP A 862 -30.19 -65.60 -28.52
N ALA A 863 -29.42 -64.99 -29.42
CA ALA A 863 -27.97 -64.83 -29.24
C ALA A 863 -27.63 -64.01 -27.98
N ARG A 864 -28.56 -63.20 -27.47
CA ARG A 864 -28.38 -62.42 -26.23
C ARG A 864 -28.30 -63.28 -24.98
N ALA A 865 -28.79 -64.51 -25.04
CA ALA A 865 -28.78 -65.47 -23.94
C ALA A 865 -27.62 -66.49 -24.02
N ASP A 866 -26.86 -66.48 -25.12
CA ASP A 866 -25.68 -67.33 -25.30
C ASP A 866 -24.43 -66.56 -24.82
N PHE A 867 -24.20 -66.61 -23.51
CA PHE A 867 -23.19 -65.83 -22.83
C PHE A 867 -21.78 -66.36 -23.08
N ASN A 868 -21.61 -67.67 -23.25
CA ASN A 868 -20.30 -68.24 -23.58
C ASN A 868 -20.02 -68.33 -25.09
N ALA A 869 -21.01 -68.00 -25.95
CA ALA A 869 -21.01 -68.13 -27.41
C ALA A 869 -20.57 -69.52 -27.89
N ASP A 870 -21.05 -70.56 -27.23
CA ASP A 870 -20.85 -71.94 -27.69
C ASP A 870 -21.90 -72.38 -28.72
N GLY A 871 -22.85 -71.50 -29.05
CA GLY A 871 -23.94 -71.75 -30.00
C GLY A 871 -25.14 -72.45 -29.38
N ALA A 872 -25.21 -72.60 -28.06
CA ALA A 872 -26.30 -73.27 -27.35
C ALA A 872 -26.63 -72.61 -26.01
N VAL A 873 -27.84 -72.05 -25.89
CA VAL A 873 -28.32 -71.49 -24.61
C VAL A 873 -28.66 -72.62 -23.63
N ASN A 874 -27.81 -72.87 -22.64
CA ASN A 874 -27.91 -74.02 -21.77
C ASN A 874 -27.54 -73.72 -20.29
N ILE A 875 -27.27 -74.78 -19.52
CA ILE A 875 -26.93 -74.64 -18.08
C ILE A 875 -25.62 -73.87 -17.86
N ALA A 876 -24.71 -73.84 -18.83
CA ALA A 876 -23.49 -73.04 -18.80
C ALA A 876 -23.81 -71.54 -18.75
N ASP A 877 -24.70 -71.06 -19.62
CA ASP A 877 -25.16 -69.66 -19.64
C ASP A 877 -25.92 -69.30 -18.38
N PHE A 878 -26.81 -70.20 -17.93
CA PHE A 878 -27.51 -69.99 -16.66
C PHE A 878 -26.53 -69.86 -15.49
N SER A 879 -25.44 -70.63 -15.50
CA SER A 879 -24.42 -70.56 -14.45
C SER A 879 -23.67 -69.23 -14.45
N LEU A 880 -23.37 -68.68 -15.64
CA LEU A 880 -22.75 -67.35 -15.78
C LEU A 880 -23.68 -66.24 -15.27
N LEU A 881 -24.95 -66.26 -15.70
CA LEU A 881 -25.96 -65.31 -15.22
C LEU A 881 -26.16 -65.42 -13.70
N ALA A 882 -26.28 -66.64 -13.18
CA ALA A 882 -26.49 -66.87 -11.74
C ALA A 882 -25.29 -66.42 -10.90
N ALA A 883 -24.05 -66.58 -11.41
CA ALA A 883 -22.84 -66.12 -10.73
C ALA A 883 -22.79 -64.60 -10.59
N ASN A 884 -23.38 -63.88 -11.54
CA ASN A 884 -23.36 -62.41 -11.59
C ASN A 884 -24.68 -61.74 -11.20
N PHE A 885 -25.71 -62.51 -10.85
CA PHE A 885 -27.04 -61.99 -10.53
C PHE A 885 -27.01 -60.95 -9.40
N GLY A 886 -27.66 -59.81 -9.64
CA GLY A 886 -27.72 -58.66 -8.73
C GLY A 886 -26.48 -57.76 -8.77
N GLN A 887 -25.53 -58.00 -9.67
CA GLN A 887 -24.37 -57.13 -9.87
C GLN A 887 -24.64 -56.12 -11.00
N SER A 888 -24.07 -54.92 -10.86
CA SER A 888 -24.06 -53.89 -11.90
C SER A 888 -22.62 -53.56 -12.27
N GLY A 889 -22.39 -53.23 -13.54
CA GLY A 889 -21.09 -52.77 -14.03
C GLY A 889 -20.77 -51.35 -13.58
N VAL A 890 -19.53 -50.94 -13.76
CA VAL A 890 -19.13 -49.55 -13.51
C VAL A 890 -19.88 -48.65 -14.50
N ALA A 891 -20.55 -47.60 -14.03
CA ALA A 891 -21.26 -46.66 -14.91
C ALA A 891 -20.29 -46.05 -15.93
N GLN A 892 -20.66 -46.09 -17.21
CA GLN A 892 -19.95 -45.38 -18.28
C GLN A 892 -20.35 -43.89 -18.25
N PRO A 893 -19.40 -42.99 -18.55
CA PRO A 893 -19.59 -41.53 -18.41
C PRO A 893 -20.50 -40.90 -19.46
#